data_AF-A0A6P0KXF7-F1
#
_entry.id   AF-A0A6P0KXF7-F1
#
_cell.length_a   1.000
_cell.length_b   1.000
_cell.length_c   1.000
_cell.angle_alpha   90.00
_cell.angle_beta   90.00
_cell.angle_gamma   90.00
#
_symmetry.space_group_name_H-M   'P 1'
#
loop_
_entity.id
_entity.type
_entity.pdbx_description
1 polymer ?
#
loop_
_entity_poly.entity_id
_entity_poly.type
_entity_poly.pdbx_seq_one_letter_code
_entity_poly.pdbx_strand_id
1 'polypeptide(L)'
;MATTLTFDNQLNQEVVVYSSSSDGSQTGLDYLGTLTQLIEVAAQKSQPYTPGDDSVIVFIVANQKDDSPIVRFQYFSFEVPETPYEITQADVDSMTQSYAFVQYMLYHMDDALIKQFDQTWDTDVAAKDATKLIDDINAFFAGTTDYKKCTYVSYSMAIAHYNRELTTKEKGVSTNPEKLVDDLGFAPLPFFPELTIKDVHFKTETKEMALALWGTLHLSDIPGIPGWDNVANWFDKIDPVCLIVLSPLNLEFAYYFTTKTWNIPISSSKSLKLTKPELKLSYSPIFKFGLIELIGDLSFKLWDTDYDATLSATLDSEELNFAVDLKSENMFTCPIAKGFHVDEFGIEMGMFFKPAGFDFGVSGKFHIGEESQNIQLEDDEFAVVLNIQGEAVEPMYLSFYVPKLDINELVEIFTNTSPNINIPVSLSDLSFYYAPDAVVLPDGTLADMGLGCSAAIDLFGFDFYAMFKITFGTGIAIDAQCNPIKLGSIVSITGDGKKVTQNVDKNGNPIKNNEIATKSADRQQPSGTPKTLVNAGGPVVHVSSSASPYVHMDIDARFLDVVGEKIVADIGNSGVTFNLKKDGLITSDSISFTMKSWEHCEASFTFGIDKEIPLPFTGNLHLQTEVETDVTVQYKSNTVAIIADIQFLFEGLQYTLASTEIDVNILKLSDLISKIENKIESTIKNLFGDLWNDGKELATKVGTWVKSNIITGINDLMAVFKDSPFNLNAKDSADVMNSLGYGADVIATGLKDVYGESMNDAAVIMKGVGVAGDATVKGLSSAYNASTQAIAEACHYAGYGVDEVAKGFNELGTATDVVGDALKSTYNLSKDAAESALKQAGYAADAVSSWTSSAFKTVSETAKKVVHYLDPSHW
;
A
#
# COMPACT_ATOMS: atom_id res chain seq x y z
N MET A 1 -47.70 -84.01 48.55
CA MET A 1 -46.83 -85.19 48.41
C MET A 1 -45.84 -84.83 47.32
N ALA A 2 -44.53 -84.88 47.57
CA ALA A 2 -43.54 -84.57 46.54
C ALA A 2 -43.62 -85.63 45.43
N THR A 3 -43.90 -85.20 44.20
CA THR A 3 -43.97 -86.08 43.04
C THR A 3 -42.56 -86.46 42.62
N THR A 4 -42.20 -87.74 42.70
CA THR A 4 -40.91 -88.22 42.19
C THR A 4 -40.93 -88.22 40.66
N LEU A 5 -40.01 -87.46 40.07
CA LEU A 5 -39.75 -87.40 38.64
C LEU A 5 -38.80 -88.52 38.24
N THR A 6 -38.83 -88.97 36.99
CA THR A 6 -37.85 -89.91 36.45
C THR A 6 -37.24 -89.32 35.18
N PHE A 7 -35.91 -89.24 35.12
CA PHE A 7 -35.18 -88.91 33.90
C PHE A 7 -34.75 -90.21 33.23
N ASP A 8 -35.20 -90.44 32.00
CA ASP A 8 -34.90 -91.66 31.24
C ASP A 8 -33.90 -91.37 30.13
N ASN A 9 -32.63 -91.75 30.36
CA ASN A 9 -31.56 -91.55 29.39
C ASN A 9 -31.55 -92.70 28.37
N GLN A 10 -32.10 -92.45 27.19
CA GLN A 10 -32.12 -93.40 26.07
C GLN A 10 -30.90 -93.25 25.15
N LEU A 11 -29.90 -92.46 25.54
CA LEU A 11 -28.65 -92.29 24.80
C LEU A 11 -27.62 -93.37 25.19
N ASN A 12 -26.64 -93.56 24.30
CA ASN A 12 -25.48 -94.43 24.54
C ASN A 12 -24.36 -93.75 25.35
N GLN A 13 -24.59 -92.54 25.84
CA GLN A 13 -23.66 -91.74 26.63
C GLN A 13 -24.32 -91.31 27.94
N GLU A 14 -23.50 -91.09 28.96
CA GLU A 14 -23.95 -90.59 30.26
C GLU A 14 -24.29 -89.10 30.18
N VAL A 15 -25.32 -88.70 30.91
CA VAL A 15 -25.80 -87.31 30.95
C VAL A 15 -25.89 -86.81 32.37
N VAL A 16 -25.71 -85.51 32.54
CA VAL A 16 -25.83 -84.80 33.82
C VAL A 16 -27.06 -83.92 33.76
N VAL A 17 -27.87 -83.94 34.82
CA VAL A 17 -29.04 -83.07 34.97
C VAL A 17 -28.71 -81.95 35.95
N TYR A 18 -28.90 -80.71 35.52
CA TYR A 18 -28.72 -79.50 36.31
C TYR A 18 -30.06 -78.82 36.58
N SER A 19 -30.20 -78.14 37.71
CA SER A 19 -31.17 -77.05 37.85
C SER A 19 -30.56 -75.75 37.37
N SER A 20 -31.33 -74.97 36.61
CA SER A 20 -30.98 -73.63 36.16
C SER A 20 -31.72 -72.58 36.98
N SER A 21 -30.99 -71.67 37.63
CA SER A 21 -31.54 -70.46 38.26
C SER A 21 -31.12 -69.21 37.49
N SER A 22 -32.06 -68.28 37.27
CA SER A 22 -31.71 -66.92 36.84
C SER A 22 -31.23 -66.15 38.06
N ASP A 23 -29.98 -65.72 38.07
CA ASP A 23 -29.50 -64.73 39.03
C ASP A 23 -30.27 -63.42 38.82
N GLY A 24 -30.86 -62.89 39.89
CA GLY A 24 -31.84 -61.79 39.86
C GLY A 24 -31.32 -60.41 39.41
N SER A 25 -30.26 -60.36 38.60
CA SER A 25 -29.77 -59.15 37.94
C SER A 25 -29.29 -59.51 36.55
N GLN A 26 -29.85 -58.84 35.54
CA GLN A 26 -29.40 -58.68 34.15
C GLN A 26 -30.44 -59.12 33.12
N THR A 27 -30.86 -58.10 32.38
CA THR A 27 -31.57 -58.14 31.12
C THR A 27 -30.76 -58.86 30.05
N GLY A 28 -31.19 -60.05 29.63
CA GLY A 28 -30.94 -60.61 28.29
C GLY A 28 -29.67 -61.46 28.11
N LEU A 29 -29.87 -62.62 27.44
CA LEU A 29 -28.90 -63.51 26.77
C LEU A 29 -28.36 -64.77 27.50
N ASP A 30 -28.66 -65.04 28.78
CA ASP A 30 -28.26 -66.32 29.41
C ASP A 30 -29.42 -67.33 29.51
N TYR A 31 -29.64 -68.09 28.43
CA TYR A 31 -30.71 -69.10 28.34
C TYR A 31 -30.43 -70.38 29.15
N LEU A 32 -29.20 -70.57 29.63
CA LEU A 32 -28.81 -71.72 30.45
C LEU A 32 -28.86 -71.42 31.95
N GLY A 33 -28.69 -70.17 32.39
CA GLY A 33 -28.78 -69.75 33.79
C GLY A 33 -27.73 -70.43 34.69
N THR A 34 -27.61 -70.01 35.95
CA THR A 34 -26.62 -70.62 36.86
C THR A 34 -26.97 -72.09 37.07
N LEU A 35 -26.08 -72.99 36.61
CA LEU A 35 -26.30 -74.43 36.64
C LEU A 35 -25.83 -75.01 37.97
N THR A 36 -26.72 -75.71 38.65
CA THR A 36 -26.40 -76.51 39.84
C THR A 36 -26.66 -77.98 39.52
N GLN A 37 -25.61 -78.82 39.58
CA GLN A 37 -25.72 -80.24 39.27
C GLN A 37 -26.64 -80.95 40.28
N LEU A 38 -27.55 -81.78 39.78
CA LEU A 38 -28.52 -82.51 40.60
C LEU A 38 -28.22 -84.01 40.62
N ILE A 39 -28.21 -84.64 39.44
CA ILE A 39 -28.04 -86.08 39.27
C ILE A 39 -27.28 -86.40 37.99
N GLU A 40 -26.69 -87.59 37.94
CA GLU A 40 -26.13 -88.20 36.74
C GLU A 40 -27.00 -89.40 36.34
N VAL A 41 -27.21 -89.57 35.03
CA VAL A 41 -28.03 -90.64 34.47
C VAL A 41 -27.19 -91.41 33.46
N ALA A 42 -26.78 -92.62 33.85
CA ALA A 42 -25.99 -93.51 33.00
C ALA A 42 -26.71 -93.83 31.68
N ALA A 43 -25.94 -94.16 30.64
CA ALA A 43 -26.46 -94.54 29.33
C ALA A 43 -27.50 -95.67 29.40
N GLN A 44 -28.62 -95.54 28.67
CA GLN A 44 -29.72 -96.52 28.61
C GLN A 44 -30.31 -96.87 29.99
N LYS A 45 -30.36 -95.89 30.91
CA LYS A 45 -30.91 -96.05 32.27
C LYS A 45 -31.84 -94.90 32.62
N SER A 46 -32.76 -95.17 33.53
CA SER A 46 -33.62 -94.15 34.14
C SER A 46 -33.24 -93.93 35.60
N GLN A 47 -33.20 -92.66 36.02
CA GLN A 47 -32.85 -92.26 37.38
C GLN A 47 -33.97 -91.39 37.97
N PRO A 48 -34.54 -91.76 39.14
CA PRO A 48 -35.54 -90.94 39.81
C PRO A 48 -34.91 -89.72 40.49
N TYR A 49 -35.63 -88.61 40.50
CA TYR A 49 -35.29 -87.38 41.21
C TYR A 49 -36.53 -86.81 41.90
N THR A 50 -36.41 -86.42 43.16
CA THR A 50 -37.50 -85.77 43.90
C THR A 50 -37.13 -84.30 44.09
N PRO A 51 -37.82 -83.36 43.42
CA PRO A 51 -37.64 -81.93 43.62
C PRO A 51 -37.83 -81.49 45.08
N GLY A 52 -37.14 -80.43 45.50
CA GLY A 52 -37.38 -79.74 46.76
C GLY A 52 -38.67 -78.89 46.76
N ASP A 53 -38.83 -77.98 47.72
CA ASP A 53 -40.03 -77.13 47.89
C ASP A 53 -40.20 -76.03 46.81
N ASP A 54 -39.41 -76.06 45.73
CA ASP A 54 -39.47 -75.06 44.67
C ASP A 54 -40.73 -75.19 43.82
N SER A 55 -41.38 -74.05 43.54
CA SER A 55 -42.62 -74.00 42.77
C SER A 55 -42.42 -74.20 41.26
N VAL A 56 -41.23 -73.84 40.75
CA VAL A 56 -40.83 -73.99 39.35
C VAL A 56 -39.35 -74.33 39.29
N ILE A 57 -38.98 -75.38 38.54
CA ILE A 57 -37.58 -75.73 38.28
C ILE A 57 -37.38 -75.85 36.77
N VAL A 58 -36.30 -75.25 36.27
CA VAL A 58 -35.81 -75.49 34.90
C VAL A 58 -34.68 -76.50 34.99
N PHE A 59 -34.83 -77.63 34.31
CA PHE A 59 -33.78 -78.62 34.19
C PHE A 59 -33.03 -78.45 32.87
N ILE A 60 -31.71 -78.48 32.94
CA ILE A 60 -30.83 -78.57 31.77
C ILE A 60 -30.14 -79.92 31.84
N VAL A 61 -30.27 -80.71 30.78
CA VAL A 61 -29.53 -81.97 30.62
C VAL A 61 -28.37 -81.71 29.69
N ALA A 62 -27.17 -82.10 30.09
CA ALA A 62 -25.96 -81.96 29.28
C ALA A 62 -25.19 -83.28 29.20
N ASN A 63 -24.32 -83.39 28.20
CA ASN A 63 -23.39 -84.51 28.07
C ASN A 63 -22.35 -84.46 29.19
N GLN A 64 -22.18 -85.56 29.92
CA GLN A 64 -21.26 -85.62 31.07
C GLN A 64 -19.80 -85.37 30.68
N LYS A 65 -19.44 -85.65 29.42
CA LYS A 65 -18.04 -85.56 28.97
C LYS A 65 -17.57 -84.11 28.73
N ASP A 66 -18.45 -83.26 28.22
CA ASP A 66 -18.08 -81.93 27.69
C ASP A 66 -19.05 -80.82 28.09
N ASP A 67 -20.02 -81.10 28.97
CA ASP A 67 -21.05 -80.18 29.44
C ASP A 67 -21.89 -79.54 28.30
N SER A 68 -21.87 -80.12 27.09
CA SER A 68 -22.69 -79.64 25.98
C SER A 68 -24.18 -79.89 26.27
N PRO A 69 -25.05 -78.87 26.23
CA PRO A 69 -26.47 -79.04 26.47
C PRO A 69 -27.10 -79.98 25.44
N ILE A 70 -28.03 -80.81 25.91
CA ILE A 70 -28.79 -81.79 25.12
C ILE A 70 -30.26 -81.38 25.06
N VAL A 71 -30.87 -81.08 26.20
CA VAL A 71 -32.30 -80.74 26.28
C VAL A 71 -32.61 -79.91 27.53
N ARG A 72 -33.70 -79.14 27.46
CA ARG A 72 -34.23 -78.33 28.56
C ARG A 72 -35.65 -78.73 28.89
N PHE A 73 -35.91 -79.03 30.16
CA PHE A 73 -37.25 -79.32 30.68
C PHE A 73 -37.68 -78.25 31.67
N GLN A 74 -38.98 -78.01 31.74
CA GLN A 74 -39.57 -77.16 32.77
C GLN A 74 -40.52 -77.98 33.64
N TYR A 75 -40.35 -77.85 34.95
CA TYR A 75 -41.15 -78.51 35.96
C TYR A 75 -41.92 -77.47 36.77
N PHE A 76 -43.23 -77.68 36.89
CA PHE A 76 -44.12 -76.90 37.72
C PHE A 76 -44.71 -77.80 38.80
N SER A 77 -44.48 -77.50 40.07
CA SER A 77 -44.94 -78.38 41.16
C SER A 77 -46.47 -78.41 41.33
N PHE A 78 -47.17 -77.49 40.68
CA PHE A 78 -48.63 -77.38 40.65
C PHE A 78 -49.29 -78.04 39.41
N GLU A 79 -48.51 -78.54 38.45
CA GLU A 79 -49.00 -79.30 37.29
C GLU A 79 -48.71 -80.80 37.47
N VAL A 80 -49.40 -81.67 36.71
CA VAL A 80 -49.04 -83.10 36.65
C VAL A 80 -47.87 -83.22 35.66
N PRO A 81 -46.63 -83.46 36.11
CA PRO A 81 -45.48 -83.48 35.21
C PRO A 81 -45.55 -84.67 34.26
N GLU A 82 -45.20 -84.45 32.98
CA GLU A 82 -44.93 -85.55 32.04
C GLU A 82 -43.66 -86.28 32.51
N THR A 83 -43.81 -87.50 33.04
CA THR A 83 -42.71 -88.34 33.51
C THR A 83 -42.88 -89.77 32.94
N PRO A 84 -41.81 -90.42 32.45
CA PRO A 84 -40.42 -89.97 32.49
C PRO A 84 -40.10 -88.81 31.52
N TYR A 85 -39.15 -87.95 31.90
CA TYR A 85 -38.50 -87.03 30.97
C TYR A 85 -37.51 -87.84 30.13
N GLU A 86 -37.91 -88.19 28.90
CA GLU A 86 -37.09 -88.97 27.99
C GLU A 86 -35.99 -88.09 27.37
N ILE A 87 -34.75 -88.56 27.43
CA ILE A 87 -33.59 -87.92 26.79
C ILE A 87 -33.18 -88.83 25.64
N THR A 88 -33.46 -88.37 24.43
CA THR A 88 -33.46 -89.21 23.22
C THR A 88 -32.43 -88.73 22.20
N GLN A 89 -32.15 -89.58 21.19
CA GLN A 89 -31.28 -89.18 20.08
C GLN A 89 -31.85 -88.00 19.29
N ALA A 90 -33.18 -87.77 19.32
CA ALA A 90 -33.78 -86.62 18.66
C ALA A 90 -33.35 -85.29 19.30
N ASP A 91 -33.15 -85.26 20.62
CA ASP A 91 -32.67 -84.09 21.35
C ASP A 91 -31.22 -83.75 20.98
N VAL A 92 -30.37 -84.78 20.90
CA VAL A 92 -28.97 -84.65 20.43
C VAL A 92 -28.92 -84.16 18.98
N ASP A 93 -29.76 -84.72 18.11
CA ASP A 93 -29.83 -84.30 16.70
C ASP A 93 -30.31 -82.85 16.56
N SER A 94 -31.27 -82.43 17.40
CA SER A 94 -31.77 -81.05 17.45
C SER A 94 -30.66 -80.07 17.83
N MET A 95 -29.93 -80.36 18.91
CA MET A 95 -28.78 -79.55 19.35
C MET A 95 -27.65 -79.54 18.31
N THR A 96 -27.35 -80.69 17.69
CA THR A 96 -26.31 -80.77 16.64
C THR A 96 -26.64 -79.87 15.46
N GLN A 97 -27.90 -79.88 14.98
CA GLN A 97 -28.32 -78.98 13.90
C GLN A 97 -28.34 -77.51 14.36
N SER A 98 -28.69 -77.23 15.61
CA SER A 98 -28.62 -75.87 16.16
C SER A 98 -27.19 -75.35 16.22
N TYR A 99 -26.21 -76.16 16.64
CA TYR A 99 -24.81 -75.78 16.58
C TYR A 99 -24.33 -75.55 15.16
N ALA A 100 -24.70 -76.42 14.22
CA ALA A 100 -24.35 -76.27 12.81
C ALA A 100 -24.98 -75.01 12.19
N PHE A 101 -26.23 -74.69 12.55
CA PHE A 101 -26.92 -73.47 12.09
C PHE A 101 -26.27 -72.20 12.65
N VAL A 102 -25.95 -72.19 13.96
CA VAL A 102 -25.26 -71.05 14.58
C VAL A 102 -23.90 -70.83 13.91
N GLN A 103 -23.14 -71.90 13.64
CA GLN A 103 -21.89 -71.80 12.90
C GLN A 103 -22.11 -71.29 11.46
N TYR A 104 -23.07 -71.85 10.73
CA TYR A 104 -23.38 -71.42 9.35
C TYR A 104 -23.76 -69.93 9.30
N MET A 105 -24.60 -69.48 10.24
CA MET A 105 -24.98 -68.08 10.38
C MET A 105 -23.76 -67.17 10.61
N LEU A 106 -22.79 -67.59 11.42
CA LEU A 106 -21.57 -66.82 11.69
C LEU A 106 -20.68 -66.65 10.44
N TYR A 107 -20.64 -67.64 9.54
CA TYR A 107 -19.78 -67.60 8.35
C TYR A 107 -20.50 -67.13 7.07
N HIS A 108 -21.83 -67.04 7.07
CA HIS A 108 -22.65 -66.76 5.89
C HIS A 108 -23.75 -65.72 6.15
N MET A 109 -23.43 -64.60 6.82
CA MET A 109 -24.43 -63.59 7.22
C MET A 109 -25.19 -62.92 6.08
N ASP A 110 -24.63 -62.90 4.87
CA ASP A 110 -25.29 -62.35 3.69
C ASP A 110 -26.17 -63.36 2.91
N ASP A 111 -26.16 -64.63 3.32
CA ASP A 111 -26.94 -65.70 2.69
C ASP A 111 -28.45 -65.45 2.83
N ALA A 112 -29.21 -65.84 1.79
CA ALA A 112 -30.65 -65.64 1.75
C ALA A 112 -31.38 -66.35 2.90
N LEU A 113 -30.88 -67.50 3.35
CA LEU A 113 -31.41 -68.25 4.48
C LEU A 113 -31.27 -67.48 5.79
N ILE A 114 -30.14 -66.80 5.99
CA ILE A 114 -29.85 -66.03 7.21
C ILE A 114 -30.66 -64.73 7.23
N LYS A 115 -30.78 -64.04 6.09
CA LYS A 115 -31.66 -62.87 5.97
C LYS A 115 -33.13 -63.20 6.23
N GLN A 116 -33.58 -64.39 5.82
CA GLN A 116 -34.93 -64.86 6.12
C GLN A 116 -35.11 -65.19 7.60
N PHE A 117 -34.10 -65.77 8.25
CA PHE A 117 -34.12 -66.02 9.69
C PHE A 117 -34.19 -64.72 10.50
N ASP A 118 -33.38 -63.72 10.14
CA ASP A 118 -33.32 -62.41 10.82
C ASP A 118 -34.69 -61.70 10.83
N GLN A 119 -35.46 -61.81 9.74
CA GLN A 119 -36.82 -61.29 9.65
C GLN A 119 -37.82 -61.92 10.63
N THR A 120 -37.51 -63.10 11.18
CA THR A 120 -38.37 -63.74 12.20
C THR A 120 -38.24 -63.08 13.57
N TRP A 121 -37.19 -62.28 13.79
CA TRP A 121 -36.89 -61.59 15.04
C TRP A 121 -37.43 -60.15 15.06
N ASP A 122 -38.74 -59.98 14.85
CA ASP A 122 -39.40 -58.67 14.98
C ASP A 122 -39.49 -58.25 16.46
N THR A 123 -38.72 -57.22 16.84
CA THR A 123 -38.66 -56.70 18.21
C THR A 123 -40.01 -56.17 18.72
N ASP A 124 -40.92 -55.73 17.84
CA ASP A 124 -42.26 -55.28 18.23
C ASP A 124 -43.22 -56.45 18.52
N VAL A 125 -42.98 -57.62 17.91
CA VAL A 125 -43.73 -58.87 18.19
C VAL A 125 -43.20 -59.52 19.46
N ALA A 126 -41.88 -59.57 19.65
CA ALA A 126 -41.22 -60.14 20.84
C ALA A 126 -41.65 -59.46 22.15
N ALA A 127 -41.93 -58.15 22.12
CA ALA A 127 -42.41 -57.40 23.29
C ALA A 127 -43.90 -57.58 23.60
N LYS A 128 -44.70 -58.12 22.66
CA LYS A 128 -46.17 -58.23 22.77
C LYS A 128 -46.68 -59.66 22.90
N ASP A 129 -46.00 -60.65 22.31
CA ASP A 129 -46.39 -62.07 22.37
C ASP A 129 -45.17 -62.99 22.17
N ALA A 130 -44.59 -63.48 23.28
CA ALA A 130 -43.42 -64.36 23.25
C ALA A 130 -43.72 -65.75 22.66
N THR A 131 -44.96 -66.23 22.75
CA THR A 131 -45.36 -67.53 22.20
C THR A 131 -45.35 -67.49 20.67
N LYS A 132 -45.86 -66.39 20.10
CA LYS A 132 -45.86 -66.18 18.65
C LYS A 132 -44.44 -66.16 18.06
N LEU A 133 -43.48 -65.51 18.74
CA LEU A 133 -42.08 -65.50 18.32
C LEU A 133 -41.49 -66.92 18.27
N ILE A 134 -41.75 -67.73 19.30
CA ILE A 134 -41.28 -69.12 19.37
C ILE A 134 -41.87 -69.94 18.22
N ASP A 135 -43.16 -69.78 17.92
CA ASP A 135 -43.84 -70.47 16.83
C ASP A 135 -43.28 -70.09 15.46
N ASP A 136 -43.04 -68.79 15.22
CA ASP A 136 -42.50 -68.29 13.95
C ASP A 136 -41.07 -68.80 13.71
N ILE A 137 -40.22 -68.84 14.75
CA ILE A 137 -38.86 -69.37 14.68
C ILE A 137 -38.85 -70.89 14.45
N ASN A 138 -39.71 -71.63 15.15
CA ASN A 138 -39.85 -73.06 14.94
C ASN A 138 -40.37 -73.38 13.52
N ALA A 139 -41.31 -72.58 13.00
CA ALA A 139 -41.82 -72.70 11.64
C ALA A 139 -40.74 -72.43 10.58
N PHE A 140 -39.86 -71.45 10.81
CA PHE A 140 -38.70 -71.21 9.97
C PHE A 140 -37.82 -72.45 9.89
N PHE A 141 -37.38 -72.98 11.03
CA PHE A 141 -36.49 -74.15 11.04
C PHE A 141 -37.14 -75.36 10.37
N ALA A 142 -38.41 -75.65 10.67
CA ALA A 142 -39.16 -76.73 10.04
C ALA A 142 -39.23 -76.63 8.51
N GLY A 143 -39.17 -75.42 7.95
CA GLY A 143 -39.12 -75.17 6.51
C GLY A 143 -37.75 -75.33 5.84
N THR A 144 -36.67 -75.48 6.62
CA THR A 144 -35.30 -75.66 6.09
C THR A 144 -35.01 -77.10 5.68
N THR A 145 -34.01 -77.31 4.82
CA THR A 145 -33.58 -78.67 4.44
C THR A 145 -32.58 -79.24 5.46
N ASP A 146 -31.57 -78.46 5.83
CA ASP A 146 -30.43 -78.92 6.64
C ASP A 146 -30.61 -78.71 8.16
N TYR A 147 -31.50 -77.80 8.57
CA TYR A 147 -31.68 -77.37 9.96
C TYR A 147 -33.08 -77.67 10.53
N LYS A 148 -33.84 -78.56 9.88
CA LYS A 148 -35.25 -78.85 10.22
C LYS A 148 -35.52 -79.42 11.61
N LYS A 149 -34.49 -79.94 12.28
CA LYS A 149 -34.58 -80.44 13.65
C LYS A 149 -34.24 -79.35 14.68
N CYS A 150 -33.73 -78.20 14.24
CA CYS A 150 -33.49 -77.05 15.10
C CYS A 150 -34.82 -76.51 15.61
N THR A 151 -34.85 -76.07 16.86
CA THR A 151 -35.99 -75.42 17.50
C THR A 151 -35.52 -74.11 18.15
N TYR A 152 -36.45 -73.24 18.51
CA TYR A 152 -36.14 -72.05 19.30
C TYR A 152 -35.36 -72.38 20.58
N VAL A 153 -35.76 -73.46 21.27
CA VAL A 153 -35.15 -73.88 22.54
C VAL A 153 -33.72 -74.38 22.31
N SER A 154 -33.51 -75.27 21.34
CA SER A 154 -32.18 -75.82 21.04
C SER A 154 -31.24 -74.76 20.45
N TYR A 155 -31.75 -73.86 19.61
CA TYR A 155 -31.01 -72.69 19.12
C TYR A 155 -30.57 -71.77 20.27
N SER A 156 -31.48 -71.44 21.18
CA SER A 156 -31.18 -70.55 22.33
C SER A 156 -30.19 -71.18 23.29
N MET A 157 -30.28 -72.50 23.53
CA MET A 157 -29.31 -73.26 24.31
C MET A 157 -27.94 -73.31 23.62
N ALA A 158 -27.89 -73.46 22.30
CA ALA A 158 -26.64 -73.45 21.53
C ALA A 158 -25.93 -72.08 21.60
N ILE A 159 -26.68 -70.98 21.43
CA ILE A 159 -26.17 -69.61 21.58
C ILE A 159 -25.63 -69.39 23.01
N ALA A 160 -26.41 -69.76 24.03
CA ALA A 160 -26.01 -69.59 25.42
C ALA A 160 -24.78 -70.44 25.80
N HIS A 161 -24.67 -71.65 25.23
CA HIS A 161 -23.49 -72.50 25.40
C HIS A 161 -22.25 -71.89 24.74
N TYR A 162 -22.34 -71.43 23.49
CA TYR A 162 -21.24 -70.72 22.84
C TYR A 162 -20.83 -69.46 23.62
N ASN A 163 -21.79 -68.66 24.09
CA ASN A 163 -21.51 -67.49 24.91
C ASN A 163 -20.78 -67.85 26.21
N ARG A 164 -21.12 -68.98 26.84
CA ARG A 164 -20.43 -69.48 28.04
C ARG A 164 -19.03 -69.99 27.76
N GLU A 165 -18.84 -70.76 26.70
CA GLU A 165 -17.49 -71.16 26.28
C GLU A 165 -16.60 -69.94 25.99
N LEU A 166 -17.17 -68.89 25.39
CA LEU A 166 -16.46 -67.64 25.08
C LEU A 166 -16.18 -66.78 26.34
N THR A 167 -17.11 -66.70 27.29
CA THR A 167 -16.94 -65.92 28.54
C THR A 167 -16.09 -66.62 29.60
N THR A 168 -15.98 -67.94 29.58
CA THR A 168 -15.14 -68.71 30.51
C THR A 168 -13.71 -68.92 30.04
N LYS A 169 -13.41 -68.78 28.74
CA LYS A 169 -12.05 -68.99 28.22
C LYS A 169 -11.07 -67.84 28.46
N GLU A 170 -11.46 -66.55 28.41
CA GLU A 170 -10.45 -65.46 28.46
C GLU A 170 -10.91 -64.15 29.12
N LYS A 171 -11.56 -64.20 30.29
CA LYS A 171 -11.74 -62.98 31.10
C LYS A 171 -10.40 -62.62 31.80
N GLY A 172 -9.72 -61.56 31.34
CA GLY A 172 -8.52 -61.00 32.00
C GLY A 172 -7.16 -61.47 31.47
N VAL A 173 -7.08 -61.95 30.21
CA VAL A 173 -5.80 -62.34 29.60
C VAL A 173 -5.14 -61.14 28.91
N SER A 174 -3.87 -60.93 29.22
CA SER A 174 -2.98 -60.06 28.45
C SER A 174 -2.49 -60.85 27.23
N THR A 175 -2.79 -60.41 26.01
CA THR A 175 -2.37 -61.10 24.78
C THR A 175 -1.78 -60.11 23.76
N ASN A 176 -1.04 -60.61 22.76
CA ASN A 176 -0.63 -59.81 21.61
C ASN A 176 -1.53 -60.11 20.40
N PRO A 177 -1.73 -59.16 19.46
CA PRO A 177 -2.56 -59.38 18.28
C PRO A 177 -2.13 -60.59 17.44
N GLU A 178 -0.82 -60.85 17.33
CA GLU A 178 -0.27 -61.96 16.56
C GLU A 178 -0.68 -63.32 17.12
N LYS A 179 -0.56 -63.53 18.43
CA LYS A 179 -0.99 -64.75 19.12
C LYS A 179 -2.49 -64.89 19.06
N LEU A 180 -3.25 -63.80 19.18
CA LEU A 180 -4.71 -63.87 19.07
C LEU A 180 -5.17 -64.26 17.65
N VAL A 181 -4.49 -63.76 16.62
CA VAL A 181 -4.73 -64.16 15.21
C VAL A 181 -4.39 -65.64 15.01
N ASP A 182 -3.29 -66.13 15.61
CA ASP A 182 -2.88 -67.55 15.59
C ASP A 182 -3.87 -68.45 16.37
N ASP A 183 -4.27 -68.05 17.58
CA ASP A 183 -5.24 -68.74 18.44
C ASP A 183 -6.65 -68.82 17.79
N LEU A 184 -6.99 -67.83 16.95
CA LEU A 184 -8.22 -67.81 16.15
C LEU A 184 -8.12 -68.59 14.82
N GLY A 185 -6.96 -69.21 14.54
CA GLY A 185 -6.75 -70.09 13.39
C GLY A 185 -6.49 -69.38 12.06
N PHE A 186 -6.18 -68.08 12.09
CA PHE A 186 -5.71 -67.36 10.89
C PHE A 186 -4.21 -67.59 10.68
N ALA A 187 -3.76 -67.52 9.43
CA ALA A 187 -2.33 -67.59 9.14
C ALA A 187 -1.61 -66.38 9.77
N PRO A 188 -0.46 -66.56 10.45
CA PRO A 188 0.29 -65.44 11.01
C PRO A 188 0.68 -64.47 9.89
N LEU A 189 0.18 -63.23 9.97
CA LEU A 189 0.56 -62.19 9.03
C LEU A 189 2.00 -61.75 9.35
N PRO A 190 2.88 -61.66 8.35
CA PRO A 190 4.25 -61.21 8.60
C PRO A 190 4.26 -59.76 9.10
N PHE A 191 5.04 -59.49 10.16
CA PHE A 191 5.35 -58.16 10.71
C PHE A 191 4.27 -57.47 11.58
N PHE A 192 3.67 -58.19 12.53
CA PHE A 192 2.95 -57.56 13.64
C PHE A 192 3.94 -56.85 14.59
N PRO A 193 3.63 -55.62 15.05
CA PRO A 193 4.35 -55.00 16.16
C PRO A 193 4.14 -55.81 17.46
N GLU A 194 5.18 -55.97 18.29
CA GLU A 194 5.07 -56.57 19.63
C GLU A 194 4.24 -55.65 20.54
N LEU A 195 2.92 -55.80 20.51
CA LEU A 195 1.96 -55.04 21.31
C LEU A 195 1.31 -55.93 22.36
N THR A 196 1.10 -55.42 23.56
CA THR A 196 0.36 -56.14 24.61
C THR A 196 -0.97 -55.44 24.88
N ILE A 197 -2.08 -56.13 24.64
CA ILE A 197 -3.42 -55.63 24.95
C ILE A 197 -3.92 -56.37 26.20
N LYS A 198 -4.41 -55.60 27.17
CA LYS A 198 -4.98 -56.10 28.43
C LYS A 198 -6.50 -56.05 28.36
N ASP A 199 -7.15 -56.88 29.18
CA ASP A 199 -8.62 -56.91 29.32
C ASP A 199 -9.35 -57.06 27.97
N VAL A 200 -8.86 -57.98 27.13
CA VAL A 200 -9.36 -58.19 25.77
C VAL A 200 -10.77 -58.81 25.77
N HIS A 201 -11.67 -58.18 25.04
CA HIS A 201 -12.99 -58.65 24.64
C HIS A 201 -13.05 -58.71 23.12
N PHE A 202 -13.82 -59.61 22.51
CA PHE A 202 -13.93 -59.66 21.05
C PHE A 202 -15.34 -60.01 20.58
N LYS A 203 -15.66 -59.57 19.37
CA LYS A 203 -16.88 -59.91 18.63
C LYS A 203 -16.50 -59.99 17.16
N THR A 204 -16.91 -61.05 16.49
CA THR A 204 -16.74 -61.16 15.05
C THR A 204 -17.77 -60.24 14.35
N GLU A 205 -17.31 -59.28 13.55
CA GLU A 205 -18.18 -58.50 12.67
C GLU A 205 -18.05 -58.99 11.23
N THR A 206 -19.14 -59.53 10.72
CA THR A 206 -19.19 -60.28 9.46
C THR A 206 -19.33 -59.41 8.23
N LYS A 207 -19.68 -58.13 8.36
CA LYS A 207 -19.84 -57.23 7.22
C LYS A 207 -18.52 -56.84 6.54
N GLU A 208 -17.38 -56.92 7.24
CA GLU A 208 -16.09 -56.41 6.71
C GLU A 208 -14.95 -57.43 6.70
N MET A 209 -15.21 -58.71 7.03
CA MET A 209 -14.14 -59.68 7.34
C MET A 209 -13.17 -59.15 8.42
N ALA A 210 -13.74 -58.49 9.45
CA ALA A 210 -12.98 -57.88 10.51
C ALA A 210 -13.20 -58.58 11.86
N LEU A 211 -12.11 -58.84 12.59
CA LEU A 211 -12.18 -59.18 14.00
C LEU A 211 -12.18 -57.87 14.79
N ALA A 212 -13.29 -57.55 15.47
CA ALA A 212 -13.39 -56.42 16.37
C ALA A 212 -12.97 -56.86 17.78
N LEU A 213 -11.89 -56.27 18.30
CA LEU A 213 -11.38 -56.48 19.66
C LEU A 213 -11.58 -55.21 20.48
N TRP A 214 -11.94 -55.31 21.75
CA TRP A 214 -11.89 -54.22 22.72
C TRP A 214 -10.90 -54.55 23.80
N GLY A 215 -10.06 -53.60 24.21
CA GLY A 215 -9.18 -53.79 25.35
C GLY A 215 -8.46 -52.51 25.74
N THR A 216 -7.63 -52.61 26.77
CA THR A 216 -6.76 -51.52 27.20
C THR A 216 -5.37 -51.74 26.59
N LEU A 217 -4.91 -50.75 25.83
CA LEU A 217 -3.57 -50.70 25.25
C LEU A 217 -2.90 -49.41 25.70
N HIS A 218 -1.77 -49.50 26.40
CA HIS A 218 -1.00 -48.31 26.75
C HIS A 218 -0.33 -47.78 25.50
N LEU A 219 -0.54 -46.50 25.21
CA LEU A 219 -0.03 -45.87 24.00
C LEU A 219 1.51 -45.83 23.99
N SER A 220 2.17 -45.84 25.16
CA SER A 220 3.62 -46.01 25.28
C SER A 220 4.18 -47.30 24.67
N ASP A 221 3.33 -48.32 24.50
CA ASP A 221 3.75 -49.64 24.04
C ASP A 221 3.77 -49.75 22.50
N ILE A 222 3.37 -48.68 21.78
CA ILE A 222 3.31 -48.67 20.32
C ILE A 222 4.70 -48.44 19.70
N PRO A 223 5.22 -49.37 18.88
CA PRO A 223 6.57 -49.24 18.34
C PRO A 223 6.63 -48.42 17.03
N GLY A 224 7.69 -47.60 16.91
CA GLY A 224 8.33 -47.30 15.62
C GLY A 224 7.66 -46.28 14.69
N ILE A 225 6.68 -45.50 15.15
CA ILE A 225 6.07 -44.45 14.34
C ILE A 225 6.97 -43.19 14.37
N PRO A 226 7.39 -42.67 13.20
CA PRO A 226 8.16 -41.44 13.13
C PRO A 226 7.44 -40.29 13.86
N GLY A 227 8.12 -39.65 14.81
CA GLY A 227 7.59 -38.53 15.59
C GLY A 227 6.82 -38.91 16.86
N TRP A 228 6.56 -40.20 17.11
CA TRP A 228 5.78 -40.66 18.26
C TRP A 228 6.37 -40.22 19.60
N ASP A 229 7.70 -40.29 19.74
CA ASP A 229 8.41 -39.85 20.95
C ASP A 229 8.12 -38.39 21.32
N ASN A 230 7.71 -37.55 20.34
CA ASN A 230 7.39 -36.14 20.57
C ASN A 230 5.98 -35.94 21.16
N VAL A 231 5.05 -36.89 20.98
CA VAL A 231 3.63 -36.76 21.36
C VAL A 231 3.15 -37.84 22.34
N ALA A 232 3.94 -38.89 22.59
CA ALA A 232 3.54 -40.01 23.45
C ALA A 232 3.06 -39.57 24.84
N ASN A 233 3.72 -38.55 25.42
CA ASN A 233 3.40 -38.02 26.74
C ASN A 233 2.04 -37.29 26.81
N TRP A 234 1.41 -36.95 25.68
CA TRP A 234 0.09 -36.34 25.65
C TRP A 234 -1.01 -37.28 26.13
N PHE A 235 -0.71 -38.58 26.12
CA PHE A 235 -1.68 -39.63 26.38
C PHE A 235 -1.44 -40.39 27.69
N ASP A 236 -0.41 -40.04 28.47
CA ASP A 236 -0.01 -40.72 29.72
C ASP A 236 -1.10 -40.74 30.82
N LYS A 237 -2.16 -39.93 30.67
CA LYS A 237 -3.27 -39.78 31.63
C LYS A 237 -4.63 -40.15 31.08
N ILE A 238 -4.68 -40.78 29.91
CA ILE A 238 -5.92 -41.17 29.26
C ILE A 238 -5.98 -42.70 29.27
N ASP A 239 -7.11 -43.25 29.73
CA ASP A 239 -7.41 -44.68 29.63
C ASP A 239 -8.32 -44.90 28.40
N PRO A 240 -7.77 -45.10 27.20
CA PRO A 240 -8.59 -45.34 26.02
C PRO A 240 -9.07 -46.79 26.00
N VAL A 241 -10.31 -46.98 25.53
CA VAL A 241 -10.78 -48.29 25.09
C VAL A 241 -10.37 -48.40 23.61
N CYS A 242 -9.46 -49.33 23.32
CA CYS A 242 -8.98 -49.58 21.97
C CYS A 242 -9.92 -50.58 21.28
N LEU A 243 -10.62 -50.14 20.24
CA LEU A 243 -11.22 -51.01 19.24
C LEU A 243 -10.15 -51.38 18.22
N ILE A 244 -9.96 -52.66 17.97
CA ILE A 244 -9.01 -53.15 16.97
C ILE A 244 -9.80 -53.81 15.87
N VAL A 245 -9.55 -53.39 14.64
CA VAL A 245 -10.15 -53.92 13.42
C VAL A 245 -9.03 -54.58 12.62
N LEU A 246 -9.08 -55.91 12.56
CA LEU A 246 -8.12 -56.73 11.83
C LEU A 246 -8.67 -57.09 10.45
N SER A 247 -7.99 -56.68 9.38
CA SER A 247 -8.29 -57.12 8.01
C SER A 247 -7.07 -57.81 7.36
N PRO A 248 -7.23 -58.56 6.26
CA PRO A 248 -6.10 -59.23 5.58
C PRO A 248 -5.01 -58.28 5.06
N LEU A 249 -5.29 -56.98 4.92
CA LEU A 249 -4.39 -55.99 4.30
C LEU A 249 -3.99 -54.85 5.25
N ASN A 250 -4.79 -54.57 6.28
CA ASN A 250 -4.59 -53.46 7.22
C ASN A 250 -4.92 -53.87 8.65
N LEU A 251 -4.15 -53.34 9.60
CA LEU A 251 -4.42 -53.39 11.03
C LEU A 251 -4.80 -51.97 11.49
N GLU A 252 -6.04 -51.77 11.90
CA GLU A 252 -6.49 -50.48 12.39
C GLU A 252 -6.84 -50.57 13.87
N PHE A 253 -6.35 -49.60 14.65
CA PHE A 253 -6.68 -49.41 16.05
C PHE A 253 -7.43 -48.09 16.18
N ALA A 254 -8.72 -48.14 16.48
CA ALA A 254 -9.52 -46.97 16.81
C ALA A 254 -9.62 -46.86 18.33
N TYR A 255 -9.06 -45.80 18.90
CA TYR A 255 -9.10 -45.53 20.33
C TYR A 255 -10.26 -44.60 20.62
N TYR A 256 -11.18 -45.09 21.45
CA TYR A 256 -12.26 -44.29 22.01
C TYR A 256 -11.86 -43.83 23.40
N PHE A 257 -11.71 -42.52 23.55
CA PHE A 257 -11.36 -41.93 24.82
C PHE A 257 -12.56 -41.92 25.76
N THR A 258 -12.33 -42.25 27.03
CA THR A 258 -13.34 -42.18 28.10
C THR A 258 -13.68 -40.73 28.48
N THR A 259 -12.82 -39.78 28.12
CA THR A 259 -13.01 -38.34 28.38
C THR A 259 -13.70 -37.65 27.20
N LYS A 260 -14.67 -36.77 27.48
CA LYS A 260 -15.41 -36.01 26.46
C LYS A 260 -14.56 -34.95 25.74
N THR A 261 -13.38 -34.65 26.29
CA THR A 261 -12.45 -33.62 25.80
C THR A 261 -11.01 -34.10 25.92
N TRP A 262 -10.14 -33.60 25.05
CA TRP A 262 -8.70 -33.83 25.08
C TRP A 262 -7.96 -32.50 24.97
N ASN A 263 -6.92 -32.31 25.77
CA ASN A 263 -6.10 -31.10 25.77
C ASN A 263 -4.72 -31.42 25.16
N ILE A 264 -4.51 -30.99 23.92
CA ILE A 264 -3.24 -31.11 23.23
C ILE A 264 -2.27 -30.05 23.77
N PRO A 265 -1.16 -30.41 24.42
CA PRO A 265 -0.24 -29.43 24.98
C PRO A 265 0.62 -28.79 23.88
N ILE A 266 0.56 -27.46 23.80
CA ILE A 266 1.33 -26.66 22.83
C ILE A 266 2.61 -26.12 23.45
N SER A 267 2.53 -25.72 24.73
CA SER A 267 3.66 -25.24 25.53
C SER A 267 3.44 -25.58 27.00
N SER A 268 4.40 -25.23 27.86
CA SER A 268 4.29 -25.49 29.31
C SER A 268 3.06 -24.87 29.98
N SER A 269 2.42 -23.87 29.36
CA SER A 269 1.26 -23.16 29.90
C SER A 269 0.07 -23.04 28.95
N LYS A 270 0.10 -23.64 27.75
CA LYS A 270 -0.98 -23.56 26.76
C LYS A 270 -1.34 -24.93 26.22
N SER A 271 -2.64 -25.19 26.04
CA SER A 271 -3.14 -26.41 25.43
C SER A 271 -4.34 -26.12 24.54
N LEU A 272 -4.41 -26.77 23.38
CA LEU A 272 -5.58 -26.75 22.50
C LEU A 272 -6.58 -27.78 22.98
N LYS A 273 -7.81 -27.35 23.25
CA LYS A 273 -8.89 -28.22 23.72
C LYS A 273 -9.71 -28.72 22.54
N LEU A 274 -9.75 -30.04 22.37
CA LEU A 274 -10.62 -30.73 21.42
C LEU A 274 -11.79 -31.39 22.14
N THR A 275 -12.95 -31.42 21.49
CA THR A 275 -14.13 -32.17 21.94
C THR A 275 -14.37 -33.37 21.03
N LYS A 276 -15.04 -34.41 21.53
CA LYS A 276 -15.19 -35.70 20.82
C LYS A 276 -13.85 -36.22 20.24
N PRO A 277 -12.79 -36.30 21.05
CA PRO A 277 -11.52 -36.77 20.55
C PRO A 277 -11.64 -38.22 20.08
N GLU A 278 -10.96 -38.55 19.00
CA GLU A 278 -10.75 -39.90 18.49
C GLU A 278 -9.29 -40.01 18.06
N LEU A 279 -8.65 -41.12 18.36
CA LEU A 279 -7.29 -41.42 17.93
C LEU A 279 -7.36 -42.68 17.10
N LYS A 280 -7.00 -42.59 15.83
CA LYS A 280 -6.86 -43.76 14.97
C LYS A 280 -5.40 -44.03 14.72
N LEU A 281 -4.99 -45.27 14.93
CA LEU A 281 -3.70 -45.76 14.50
C LEU A 281 -3.95 -46.76 13.38
N SER A 282 -3.47 -46.45 12.19
CA SER A 282 -3.54 -47.38 11.07
C SER A 282 -2.15 -47.91 10.80
N TYR A 283 -1.94 -49.20 10.99
CA TYR A 283 -0.69 -49.86 10.66
C TYR A 283 -0.89 -50.69 9.39
N SER A 284 -0.08 -50.42 8.36
CA SER A 284 -0.05 -51.27 7.17
C SER A 284 1.09 -52.30 7.29
N PRO A 285 0.79 -53.59 7.48
CA PRO A 285 1.82 -54.63 7.58
C PRO A 285 2.67 -54.75 6.31
N ILE A 286 2.10 -54.39 5.16
CA ILE A 286 2.74 -54.45 3.85
C ILE A 286 3.76 -53.32 3.67
N PHE A 287 3.39 -52.08 4.04
CA PHE A 287 4.22 -50.91 3.80
C PHE A 287 5.11 -50.53 4.99
N LYS A 288 4.96 -51.19 6.14
CA LYS A 288 5.78 -50.99 7.36
C LYS A 288 5.81 -49.54 7.85
N PHE A 289 4.71 -48.81 7.66
CA PHE A 289 4.50 -47.51 8.29
C PHE A 289 3.19 -47.54 9.06
N GLY A 290 3.20 -46.87 10.23
CA GLY A 290 2.01 -46.55 10.99
C GLY A 290 1.61 -45.10 10.73
N LEU A 291 0.32 -44.88 10.54
CA LEU A 291 -0.30 -43.57 10.48
C LEU A 291 -0.97 -43.31 11.83
N ILE A 292 -0.77 -42.13 12.40
CA ILE A 292 -1.54 -41.66 13.54
C ILE A 292 -2.44 -40.56 13.04
N GLU A 293 -3.74 -40.76 13.18
CA GLU A 293 -4.74 -39.75 12.89
C GLU A 293 -5.39 -39.30 14.21
N LEU A 294 -5.24 -38.02 14.52
CA LEU A 294 -5.86 -37.37 15.67
C LEU A 294 -7.10 -36.63 15.18
N ILE A 295 -8.28 -37.04 15.62
CA ILE A 295 -9.55 -36.43 15.20
C ILE A 295 -10.19 -35.73 16.40
N GLY A 296 -10.74 -34.54 16.20
CA GLY A 296 -11.53 -33.87 17.23
C GLY A 296 -12.22 -32.61 16.73
N ASP A 297 -13.28 -32.22 17.42
CA ASP A 297 -14.02 -31.00 17.16
C ASP A 297 -13.38 -29.82 17.93
N LEU A 298 -13.06 -28.74 17.21
CA LEU A 298 -12.61 -27.47 17.76
C LEU A 298 -13.69 -26.42 17.59
N SER A 299 -13.97 -25.68 18.66
CA SER A 299 -14.80 -24.48 18.61
C SER A 299 -13.95 -23.25 18.95
N PHE A 300 -14.05 -22.20 18.15
CA PHE A 300 -13.33 -20.94 18.37
C PHE A 300 -14.16 -19.75 17.91
N LYS A 301 -13.75 -18.55 18.28
CA LYS A 301 -14.45 -17.31 17.94
C LYS A 301 -13.51 -16.39 17.16
N LEU A 302 -13.98 -15.89 16.01
CA LEU A 302 -13.34 -14.77 15.32
C LEU A 302 -14.21 -13.53 15.53
N TRP A 303 -13.74 -12.61 16.36
CA TRP A 303 -14.48 -11.41 16.74
C TRP A 303 -15.89 -11.72 17.27
N ASP A 304 -16.92 -11.48 16.46
CA ASP A 304 -18.34 -11.67 16.83
C ASP A 304 -18.97 -12.95 16.25
N THR A 305 -18.18 -13.79 15.57
CA THR A 305 -18.66 -15.00 14.90
C THR A 305 -18.04 -16.26 15.53
N ASP A 306 -18.90 -17.21 15.93
CA ASP A 306 -18.50 -18.51 16.45
C ASP A 306 -18.32 -19.52 15.30
N TYR A 307 -17.27 -20.33 15.41
CA TYR A 307 -16.89 -21.35 14.42
C TYR A 307 -16.70 -22.70 15.07
N ASP A 308 -17.22 -23.73 14.41
CA ASP A 308 -16.96 -25.12 14.72
C ASP A 308 -16.22 -25.77 13.54
N ALA A 309 -15.17 -26.53 13.84
CA ALA A 309 -14.40 -27.26 12.86
C ALA A 309 -14.12 -28.68 13.36
N THR A 310 -14.01 -29.64 12.43
CA THR A 310 -13.41 -30.95 12.72
C THR A 310 -11.97 -30.93 12.23
N LEU A 311 -11.06 -31.24 13.14
CA LEU A 311 -9.64 -31.39 12.86
C LEU A 311 -9.35 -32.87 12.69
N SER A 312 -8.57 -33.21 11.67
CA SER A 312 -7.84 -34.48 11.60
C SER A 312 -6.35 -34.17 11.46
N ALA A 313 -5.48 -34.83 12.22
CA ALA A 313 -4.05 -34.53 12.20
C ALA A 313 -3.22 -35.80 12.01
N THR A 314 -2.28 -35.76 11.08
CA THR A 314 -1.38 -36.87 10.76
C THR A 314 0.04 -36.59 11.27
N LEU A 315 0.62 -37.54 12.00
CA LEU A 315 1.96 -37.41 12.58
C LEU A 315 3.09 -37.82 11.62
N ASP A 316 4.16 -37.03 11.58
CA ASP A 316 5.45 -37.42 11.00
C ASP A 316 6.65 -37.11 11.94
N SER A 317 7.89 -37.34 11.47
CA SER A 317 9.12 -37.18 12.27
C SER A 317 9.50 -35.73 12.67
N GLU A 318 8.99 -34.73 11.97
CA GLU A 318 9.33 -33.31 12.12
C GLU A 318 8.13 -32.45 12.52
N GLU A 319 6.90 -32.87 12.19
CA GLU A 319 5.65 -32.13 12.42
C GLU A 319 4.40 -33.00 12.59
N LEU A 320 3.31 -32.34 12.99
CA LEU A 320 1.95 -32.85 12.94
C LEU A 320 1.19 -32.03 11.89
N ASN A 321 0.79 -32.71 10.81
CA ASN A 321 0.08 -32.13 9.67
C ASN A 321 -1.43 -32.13 9.94
N PHE A 322 -2.06 -30.97 9.96
CA PHE A 322 -3.50 -30.85 10.19
C PHE A 322 -4.28 -30.72 8.88
N ALA A 323 -5.39 -31.44 8.79
CA ALA A 323 -6.48 -31.21 7.86
C ALA A 323 -7.69 -30.73 8.65
N VAL A 324 -8.42 -29.76 8.10
CA VAL A 324 -9.49 -29.08 8.83
C VAL A 324 -10.74 -29.00 7.95
N ASP A 325 -11.87 -29.38 8.52
CA ASP A 325 -13.19 -29.28 7.90
C ASP A 325 -14.04 -28.27 8.68
N LEU A 326 -14.31 -27.12 8.06
CA LEU A 326 -15.10 -26.04 8.67
C LEU A 326 -16.59 -26.37 8.56
N LYS A 327 -17.35 -26.31 9.66
CA LYS A 327 -18.78 -26.68 9.67
C LYS A 327 -19.74 -25.54 9.37
N SER A 328 -19.22 -24.33 9.16
CA SER A 328 -19.99 -23.09 8.99
C SER A 328 -19.63 -22.43 7.67
N GLU A 329 -20.60 -21.86 6.97
CA GLU A 329 -20.38 -21.04 5.78
C GLU A 329 -20.36 -19.52 6.10
N ASN A 330 -20.53 -19.13 7.37
CA ASN A 330 -20.61 -17.72 7.74
C ASN A 330 -19.24 -17.04 7.66
N MET A 331 -19.15 -15.97 6.88
CA MET A 331 -17.96 -15.12 6.82
C MET A 331 -17.87 -14.19 8.04
N PHE A 332 -16.65 -13.96 8.55
CA PHE A 332 -16.42 -12.97 9.60
C PHE A 332 -16.36 -11.57 8.98
N THR A 333 -16.67 -10.55 9.77
CA THR A 333 -16.48 -9.15 9.37
C THR A 333 -15.27 -8.57 10.09
N CYS A 334 -14.34 -7.96 9.36
CA CYS A 334 -13.25 -7.23 9.98
C CYS A 334 -13.81 -6.07 10.80
N PRO A 335 -13.49 -5.94 12.11
CA PRO A 335 -14.10 -4.93 12.97
C PRO A 335 -13.72 -3.48 12.61
N ILE A 336 -12.73 -3.28 11.74
CA ILE A 336 -12.08 -1.98 11.52
C ILE A 336 -12.00 -1.61 10.04
N ALA A 337 -11.64 -2.55 9.17
CA ALA A 337 -11.61 -2.33 7.73
C ALA A 337 -12.99 -2.65 7.16
N LYS A 338 -13.90 -1.67 7.16
CA LYS A 338 -15.29 -1.90 6.74
C LYS A 338 -15.45 -2.31 5.28
N GLY A 339 -14.50 -1.92 4.43
CA GLY A 339 -14.47 -2.31 3.04
C GLY A 339 -13.78 -3.64 2.81
N PHE A 340 -13.22 -4.28 3.84
CA PHE A 340 -12.61 -5.61 3.75
C PHE A 340 -13.68 -6.68 3.89
N HIS A 341 -13.98 -7.39 2.80
CA HIS A 341 -15.01 -8.44 2.76
C HIS A 341 -14.36 -9.77 2.43
N VAL A 342 -14.59 -10.76 3.28
CA VAL A 342 -14.04 -12.11 3.12
C VAL A 342 -14.89 -12.89 2.12
N ASP A 343 -14.24 -13.46 1.11
CA ASP A 343 -14.88 -14.27 0.07
C ASP A 343 -14.91 -15.75 0.45
N GLU A 344 -13.75 -16.27 0.86
CA GLU A 344 -13.55 -17.64 1.31
C GLU A 344 -12.40 -17.70 2.30
N PHE A 345 -12.43 -18.64 3.22
CA PHE A 345 -11.29 -18.91 4.10
C PHE A 345 -11.26 -20.36 4.59
N GLY A 346 -10.07 -20.81 4.95
CA GLY A 346 -9.81 -22.09 5.61
C GLY A 346 -9.06 -21.90 6.93
N ILE A 347 -9.01 -22.96 7.72
CA ILE A 347 -8.16 -22.99 8.92
C ILE A 347 -6.82 -23.60 8.55
N GLU A 348 -5.75 -22.94 8.95
CA GLU A 348 -4.39 -23.43 8.83
C GLU A 348 -3.80 -23.68 10.21
N MET A 349 -3.17 -24.85 10.38
CA MET A 349 -2.54 -25.23 11.64
C MET A 349 -1.31 -26.07 11.36
N GLY A 350 -0.23 -25.76 12.06
CA GLY A 350 1.01 -26.53 12.03
C GLY A 350 1.55 -26.69 13.45
N MET A 351 1.98 -27.90 13.78
CA MET A 351 2.76 -28.14 14.99
C MET A 351 4.08 -28.81 14.64
N PHE A 352 5.17 -28.22 15.10
CA PHE A 352 6.52 -28.56 14.68
C PHE A 352 7.31 -29.09 15.87
N PHE A 353 8.13 -30.11 15.63
CA PHE A 353 9.06 -30.66 16.62
C PHE A 353 10.48 -30.13 16.43
N LYS A 354 10.84 -29.74 15.19
CA LYS A 354 12.19 -29.30 14.81
C LYS A 354 12.15 -28.10 13.84
N PRO A 355 12.23 -26.84 14.34
CA PRO A 355 12.26 -26.43 15.73
C PRO A 355 10.86 -26.45 16.38
N ALA A 356 10.80 -26.78 17.68
CA ALA A 356 9.55 -26.91 18.42
C ALA A 356 8.67 -25.65 18.34
N GLY A 357 7.39 -25.80 17.96
CA GLY A 357 6.42 -24.70 17.92
C GLY A 357 5.05 -25.06 17.39
N PHE A 358 4.17 -24.06 17.37
CA PHE A 358 2.78 -24.20 16.95
C PHE A 358 2.33 -22.88 16.33
N ASP A 359 1.79 -22.97 15.12
CA ASP A 359 1.20 -21.86 14.38
C ASP A 359 -0.23 -22.25 14.00
N PHE A 360 -1.17 -21.33 14.17
CA PHE A 360 -2.59 -21.60 14.02
C PHE A 360 -3.31 -20.33 13.61
N GLY A 361 -4.18 -20.43 12.62
CA GLY A 361 -5.03 -19.34 12.23
C GLY A 361 -5.98 -19.65 11.09
N VAL A 362 -6.43 -18.59 10.44
CA VAL A 362 -7.31 -18.61 9.29
C VAL A 362 -6.66 -17.85 8.14
N SER A 363 -6.67 -18.41 6.94
CA SER A 363 -6.21 -17.76 5.71
C SER A 363 -7.28 -17.87 4.63
N GLY A 364 -7.28 -16.97 3.66
CA GLY A 364 -8.31 -16.96 2.63
C GLY A 364 -8.21 -15.80 1.67
N LYS A 365 -9.30 -15.58 0.94
CA LYS A 365 -9.43 -14.50 -0.04
C LYS A 365 -10.38 -13.41 0.41
N PHE A 366 -10.09 -12.18 0.03
CA PHE A 366 -10.94 -11.02 0.30
C PHE A 366 -11.05 -10.10 -0.91
N HIS A 367 -12.10 -9.28 -0.92
CA HIS A 367 -12.22 -8.15 -1.83
C HIS A 367 -12.39 -6.83 -1.06
N ILE A 368 -12.20 -5.73 -1.77
CA ILE A 368 -12.42 -4.37 -1.26
C ILE A 368 -13.59 -3.71 -1.99
N GLY A 369 -14.50 -3.09 -1.23
CA GLY A 369 -15.68 -2.38 -1.74
C GLY A 369 -16.92 -3.27 -1.83
N GLU A 370 -18.02 -2.78 -2.39
CA GLU A 370 -19.21 -3.62 -2.60
C GLU A 370 -19.08 -4.52 -3.84
N GLU A 371 -19.68 -5.73 -3.81
CA GLU A 371 -19.60 -6.77 -4.87
C GLU A 371 -19.74 -6.27 -6.33
N SER A 372 -20.49 -5.18 -6.55
CA SER A 372 -20.72 -4.61 -7.89
C SER A 372 -19.63 -3.63 -8.37
N GLN A 373 -18.70 -3.25 -7.50
CA GLN A 373 -17.62 -2.27 -7.67
C GLN A 373 -16.31 -2.77 -7.04
N ASN A 374 -16.07 -4.10 -7.02
CA ASN A 374 -14.86 -4.67 -6.41
C ASN A 374 -13.58 -4.07 -7.03
N ILE A 375 -12.69 -3.60 -6.17
CA ILE A 375 -11.35 -3.18 -6.55
C ILE A 375 -10.57 -4.43 -6.97
N GLN A 376 -9.94 -4.37 -8.15
CA GLN A 376 -9.18 -5.50 -8.67
C GLN A 376 -7.80 -5.56 -8.01
N LEU A 377 -7.59 -6.56 -7.16
CA LEU A 377 -6.32 -6.79 -6.48
C LEU A 377 -5.42 -7.75 -7.25
N GLU A 378 -4.11 -7.50 -7.22
CA GLU A 378 -3.10 -8.43 -7.74
C GLU A 378 -2.83 -9.59 -6.76
N ASP A 379 -3.07 -9.35 -5.47
CA ASP A 379 -3.00 -10.31 -4.37
C ASP A 379 -4.24 -10.08 -3.50
N ASP A 380 -5.08 -11.10 -3.40
CA ASP A 380 -6.33 -11.10 -2.64
C ASP A 380 -6.23 -11.96 -1.37
N GLU A 381 -5.02 -12.34 -0.94
CA GLU A 381 -4.81 -13.25 0.19
C GLU A 381 -4.64 -12.52 1.53
N PHE A 382 -5.25 -13.06 2.59
CA PHE A 382 -5.09 -12.58 3.97
C PHE A 382 -4.78 -13.73 4.93
N ALA A 383 -4.22 -13.41 6.10
CA ALA A 383 -4.18 -14.32 7.24
C ALA A 383 -4.57 -13.64 8.56
N VAL A 384 -5.31 -14.38 9.39
CA VAL A 384 -5.63 -14.08 10.77
C VAL A 384 -4.93 -15.13 11.64
N VAL A 385 -3.85 -14.75 12.30
CA VAL A 385 -3.17 -15.63 13.25
C VAL A 385 -3.89 -15.60 14.58
N LEU A 386 -4.11 -16.78 15.15
CA LEU A 386 -4.84 -16.97 16.39
C LEU A 386 -3.89 -17.33 17.53
N ASN A 387 -4.25 -16.93 18.74
CA ASN A 387 -3.52 -17.23 19.96
C ASN A 387 -4.43 -17.98 20.93
N ILE A 388 -3.83 -18.93 21.65
CA ILE A 388 -4.50 -19.71 22.69
C ILE A 388 -4.16 -19.09 24.05
N GLN A 389 -5.17 -18.56 24.73
CA GLN A 389 -5.08 -18.00 26.08
C GLN A 389 -5.89 -18.88 27.05
N GLY A 390 -5.19 -19.78 27.75
CA GLY A 390 -5.86 -20.79 28.59
C GLY A 390 -6.62 -21.79 27.73
N GLU A 391 -7.95 -21.83 27.86
CA GLU A 391 -8.84 -22.64 27.01
C GLU A 391 -9.49 -21.83 25.87
N ALA A 392 -9.28 -20.51 25.82
CA ALA A 392 -9.87 -19.64 24.80
C ALA A 392 -8.95 -19.49 23.59
N VAL A 393 -9.55 -19.45 22.39
CA VAL A 393 -8.89 -19.13 21.13
C VAL A 393 -9.35 -17.73 20.71
N GLU A 394 -8.41 -16.81 20.54
CA GLU A 394 -8.69 -15.42 20.17
C GLU A 394 -7.74 -14.95 19.06
N PRO A 395 -8.15 -13.96 18.23
CA PRO A 395 -7.25 -13.35 17.26
C PRO A 395 -6.00 -12.76 17.89
N MET A 396 -4.83 -13.09 17.35
CA MET A 396 -3.54 -12.48 17.71
C MET A 396 -3.21 -11.30 16.81
N TYR A 397 -3.41 -11.47 15.50
CA TYR A 397 -3.40 -10.39 14.52
C TYR A 397 -4.08 -10.82 13.22
N LEU A 398 -4.57 -9.85 12.45
CA LEU A 398 -4.92 -9.95 11.02
C LEU A 398 -3.85 -9.20 10.25
N SER A 399 -3.37 -9.75 9.13
CA SER A 399 -2.50 -9.04 8.19
C SER A 399 -2.71 -9.51 6.76
N PHE A 400 -2.52 -8.57 5.85
CA PHE A 400 -2.63 -8.77 4.42
C PHE A 400 -1.74 -7.75 3.71
N TYR A 401 -1.33 -8.10 2.49
CA TYR A 401 -0.48 -7.29 1.64
C TYR A 401 -1.24 -6.92 0.38
N VAL A 402 -1.14 -5.66 -0.04
CA VAL A 402 -1.72 -5.20 -1.30
C VAL A 402 -0.60 -4.58 -2.14
N PRO A 403 -0.24 -5.18 -3.30
CA PRO A 403 0.88 -4.71 -4.11
C PRO A 403 0.73 -3.26 -4.57
N LYS A 404 -0.49 -2.84 -4.89
CA LYS A 404 -0.79 -1.50 -5.41
C LYS A 404 -2.22 -1.09 -5.10
N LEU A 405 -2.39 0.15 -4.65
CA LEU A 405 -3.69 0.83 -4.54
C LEU A 405 -3.54 2.30 -4.92
N ASP A 406 -4.64 2.92 -5.34
CA ASP A 406 -4.76 4.38 -5.32
C ASP A 406 -5.26 4.90 -3.95
N ILE A 407 -5.23 6.22 -3.77
CA ILE A 407 -5.59 6.84 -2.49
C ILE A 407 -7.10 6.75 -2.16
N ASN A 408 -7.97 6.68 -3.17
CA ASN A 408 -9.41 6.50 -2.98
C ASN A 408 -9.70 5.06 -2.55
N GLU A 409 -9.06 4.09 -3.20
CA GLU A 409 -9.11 2.67 -2.85
C GLU A 409 -8.58 2.41 -1.44
N LEU A 410 -7.49 3.09 -1.03
CA LEU A 410 -6.99 3.05 0.34
C LEU A 410 -8.01 3.60 1.35
N VAL A 411 -8.80 4.62 1.02
CA VAL A 411 -9.86 5.09 1.94
C VAL A 411 -11.02 4.09 1.98
N GLU A 412 -11.37 3.53 0.83
CA GLU A 412 -12.47 2.59 0.67
C GLU A 412 -12.30 1.33 1.53
N ILE A 413 -11.07 0.81 1.69
CA ILE A 413 -10.82 -0.34 2.57
C ILE A 413 -11.25 -0.10 4.02
N PHE A 414 -11.09 1.13 4.53
CA PHE A 414 -11.40 1.47 5.92
C PHE A 414 -12.85 1.92 6.10
N THR A 415 -13.41 2.62 5.11
CA THR A 415 -14.72 3.27 5.25
C THR A 415 -15.85 2.57 4.50
N ASN A 416 -15.54 1.65 3.58
CA ASN A 416 -16.46 1.10 2.57
C ASN A 416 -17.12 2.20 1.72
N THR A 417 -16.41 3.30 1.48
CA THR A 417 -16.87 4.41 0.64
C THR A 417 -15.72 4.95 -0.19
N SER A 418 -15.90 5.06 -1.50
CA SER A 418 -14.90 5.64 -2.39
C SER A 418 -15.01 7.18 -2.42
N PRO A 419 -14.04 7.94 -1.87
CA PRO A 419 -14.02 9.39 -2.03
C PRO A 419 -13.55 9.78 -3.45
N ASN A 420 -13.60 11.08 -3.78
CA ASN A 420 -13.02 11.61 -5.01
C ASN A 420 -11.83 12.53 -4.69
N ILE A 421 -10.74 11.92 -4.26
CA ILE A 421 -9.46 12.57 -4.01
C ILE A 421 -8.69 12.58 -5.33
N ASN A 422 -8.54 13.78 -5.91
CA ASN A 422 -7.85 13.98 -7.18
C ASN A 422 -6.42 14.50 -6.96
N ILE A 423 -5.55 13.62 -6.42
CA ILE A 423 -4.13 13.89 -6.21
C ILE A 423 -3.35 12.79 -6.96
N PRO A 424 -2.31 13.11 -7.75
CA PRO A 424 -1.52 12.13 -8.49
C PRO A 424 -0.53 11.43 -7.55
N VAL A 425 -1.09 10.57 -6.71
CA VAL A 425 -0.37 9.71 -5.78
C VAL A 425 -0.61 8.27 -6.16
N SER A 426 0.44 7.45 -6.13
CA SER A 426 0.32 6.00 -6.24
C SER A 426 0.94 5.34 -5.03
N LEU A 427 0.27 4.31 -4.53
CA LEU A 427 0.69 3.56 -3.36
C LEU A 427 1.11 2.17 -3.84
N SER A 428 2.22 1.69 -3.30
CA SER A 428 2.76 0.36 -3.59
C SER A 428 3.31 -0.27 -2.32
N ASP A 429 3.49 -1.59 -2.38
CA ASP A 429 4.00 -2.40 -1.28
C ASP A 429 3.23 -2.16 0.04
N LEU A 430 1.89 -2.10 -0.04
CA LEU A 430 1.06 -1.80 1.11
C LEU A 430 0.97 -2.99 2.04
N SER A 431 1.34 -2.81 3.31
CA SER A 431 1.18 -3.81 4.36
C SER A 431 0.17 -3.32 5.38
N PHE A 432 -0.82 -4.14 5.69
CA PHE A 432 -1.86 -3.85 6.67
C PHE A 432 -1.77 -4.81 7.84
N TYR A 433 -2.06 -4.31 9.03
CA TYR A 433 -2.26 -5.16 10.19
C TYR A 433 -3.36 -4.65 11.11
N TYR A 434 -3.95 -5.58 11.84
CA TYR A 434 -4.75 -5.35 13.03
C TYR A 434 -4.28 -6.30 14.13
N ALA A 435 -4.05 -5.80 15.35
CA ALA A 435 -3.64 -6.62 16.48
C ALA A 435 -4.34 -6.15 17.77
N PRO A 436 -5.06 -7.02 18.50
CA PRO A 436 -5.68 -6.68 19.78
C PRO A 436 -4.66 -6.51 20.92
N ASP A 437 -3.42 -6.99 20.76
CA ASP A 437 -2.30 -6.82 21.68
C ASP A 437 -1.02 -6.54 20.87
N ALA A 438 0.03 -6.01 21.51
CA ALA A 438 1.31 -5.79 20.84
C ALA A 438 1.97 -7.14 20.45
N VAL A 439 2.34 -7.30 19.18
CA VAL A 439 2.89 -8.53 18.62
C VAL A 439 4.03 -8.23 17.65
N VAL A 440 5.03 -9.12 17.60
CA VAL A 440 6.10 -9.05 16.59
C VAL A 440 5.64 -9.86 15.38
N LEU A 441 5.53 -9.20 14.23
CA LEU A 441 5.15 -9.82 12.97
C LEU A 441 6.28 -10.70 12.41
N PRO A 442 6.02 -11.61 11.45
CA PRO A 442 7.04 -12.49 10.86
C PRO A 442 8.24 -11.75 10.24
N ASP A 443 8.04 -10.52 9.78
CA ASP A 443 9.10 -9.65 9.26
C ASP A 443 9.97 -8.99 10.36
N GLY A 444 9.68 -9.24 11.63
CA GLY A 444 10.36 -8.69 12.80
C GLY A 444 9.87 -7.30 13.22
N THR A 445 8.87 -6.73 12.53
CA THR A 445 8.29 -5.45 12.91
C THR A 445 7.41 -5.59 14.15
N LEU A 446 7.40 -4.57 15.01
CA LEU A 446 6.49 -4.51 16.14
C LEU A 446 5.16 -3.89 15.69
N ALA A 447 4.11 -4.71 15.66
CA ALA A 447 2.73 -4.27 15.52
C ALA A 447 2.19 -3.89 16.89
N ASP A 448 1.93 -2.60 17.08
CA ASP A 448 1.30 -2.08 18.30
C ASP A 448 -0.18 -2.53 18.37
N MET A 449 -0.73 -2.61 19.58
CA MET A 449 -2.16 -2.87 19.78
C MET A 449 -3.01 -1.84 19.03
N GLY A 450 -3.75 -2.27 18.01
CA GLY A 450 -4.62 -1.45 17.19
C GLY A 450 -4.57 -1.84 15.71
N LEU A 451 -4.53 -0.85 14.82
CA LEU A 451 -4.39 -1.06 13.36
C LEU A 451 -3.23 -0.25 12.80
N GLY A 452 -2.64 -0.73 11.71
CA GLY A 452 -1.66 0.04 10.97
C GLY A 452 -1.61 -0.32 9.50
N CYS A 453 -1.17 0.64 8.72
CA CYS A 453 -0.91 0.50 7.29
C CYS A 453 0.41 1.21 6.98
N SER A 454 1.27 0.58 6.19
CA SER A 454 2.47 1.22 5.64
C SER A 454 2.51 1.04 4.13
N ALA A 455 3.03 2.02 3.43
CA ALA A 455 3.15 1.99 1.97
C ALA A 455 4.41 2.73 1.50
N ALA A 456 4.95 2.25 0.38
CA ALA A 456 5.75 3.09 -0.49
C ALA A 456 4.81 4.00 -1.28
N ILE A 457 5.09 5.30 -1.30
CA ILE A 457 4.25 6.31 -1.91
C ILE A 457 5.07 7.03 -2.97
N ASP A 458 4.61 6.96 -4.22
CA ASP A 458 5.07 7.85 -5.28
C ASP A 458 4.09 9.01 -5.37
N LEU A 459 4.57 10.20 -5.03
CA LEU A 459 3.84 11.46 -5.16
C LEU A 459 4.62 12.36 -6.12
N PHE A 460 4.11 12.58 -7.35
CA PHE A 460 4.79 13.34 -8.41
C PHE A 460 6.18 12.80 -8.84
N GLY A 461 6.42 11.49 -8.76
CA GLY A 461 7.71 10.85 -9.05
C GLY A 461 8.71 10.91 -7.89
N PHE A 462 8.27 11.31 -6.69
CA PHE A 462 9.09 11.35 -5.49
C PHE A 462 8.77 10.15 -4.59
N ASP A 463 9.80 9.40 -4.23
CA ASP A 463 9.67 8.23 -3.37
C ASP A 463 9.57 8.64 -1.89
N PHE A 464 8.43 8.33 -1.29
CA PHE A 464 8.21 8.40 0.15
C PHE A 464 7.95 7.00 0.70
N TYR A 465 8.21 6.84 1.99
CA TYR A 465 7.66 5.76 2.79
C TYR A 465 6.79 6.40 3.87
N ALA A 466 5.56 5.93 4.00
CA ALA A 466 4.68 6.35 5.07
C ALA A 466 4.11 5.17 5.84
N MET A 467 3.91 5.40 7.13
CA MET A 467 3.27 4.49 8.06
C MET A 467 2.21 5.25 8.83
N PHE A 468 1.01 4.69 8.86
CA PHE A 468 -0.12 5.16 9.63
C PHE A 468 -0.45 4.10 10.68
N LYS A 469 -0.64 4.52 11.93
CA LYS A 469 -1.01 3.63 13.04
C LYS A 469 -2.10 4.27 13.89
N ILE A 470 -3.06 3.47 14.30
CA ILE A 470 -3.98 3.80 15.40
C ILE A 470 -3.71 2.80 16.52
N THR A 471 -3.18 3.26 17.63
CA THR A 471 -2.96 2.47 18.83
C THR A 471 -4.14 2.62 19.78
N PHE A 472 -4.82 1.52 20.13
CA PHE A 472 -6.00 1.58 20.98
C PHE A 472 -5.71 2.17 22.36
N GLY A 473 -6.60 3.04 22.82
CA GLY A 473 -6.45 3.78 24.08
C GLY A 473 -5.32 4.82 24.10
N THR A 474 -4.45 4.85 23.10
CA THR A 474 -3.27 5.74 23.05
C THR A 474 -3.42 6.84 22.01
N GLY A 475 -3.90 6.52 20.80
CA GLY A 475 -4.22 7.49 19.75
C GLY A 475 -3.63 7.16 18.38
N ILE A 476 -3.32 8.17 17.58
CA ILE A 476 -2.91 8.06 16.17
C ILE A 476 -1.44 8.47 16.03
N ALA A 477 -0.69 7.75 15.20
CA ALA A 477 0.65 8.11 14.77
C ALA A 477 0.78 8.04 13.24
N ILE A 478 1.50 9.00 12.67
CA ILE A 478 1.85 9.06 11.24
C ILE A 478 3.34 9.32 11.13
N ASP A 479 4.04 8.45 10.42
CA ASP A 479 5.46 8.60 10.11
C ASP A 479 5.62 8.61 8.60
N ALA A 480 6.00 9.74 8.02
CA ALA A 480 6.28 9.87 6.59
C ALA A 480 7.68 10.42 6.37
N GLN A 481 8.46 9.73 5.54
CA GLN A 481 9.85 10.06 5.23
C GLN A 481 10.10 9.97 3.73
N CYS A 482 10.93 10.86 3.21
CA CYS A 482 11.30 10.91 1.80
C CYS A 482 12.82 10.75 1.64
N ASN A 483 13.26 10.24 0.48
CA ASN A 483 14.68 10.33 0.12
C ASN A 483 15.11 11.81 0.05
N PRO A 484 16.37 12.16 0.37
CA PRO A 484 16.87 13.51 0.12
C PRO A 484 16.76 13.84 -1.38
N ILE A 485 16.05 14.90 -1.72
CA ILE A 485 15.85 15.32 -3.12
C ILE A 485 16.96 16.30 -3.47
N LYS A 486 17.76 15.98 -4.50
CA LYS A 486 18.85 16.84 -4.97
C LYS A 486 18.89 16.88 -6.49
N LEU A 487 18.70 18.07 -7.06
CA LEU A 487 18.87 18.34 -8.49
C LEU A 487 20.18 19.10 -8.69
N GLY A 488 21.27 18.33 -8.81
CA GLY A 488 22.63 18.87 -8.87
C GLY A 488 22.96 19.71 -7.63
N SER A 489 23.54 20.89 -7.85
CA SER A 489 23.81 21.90 -6.81
C SER A 489 22.74 22.99 -6.73
N ILE A 490 21.65 22.86 -7.49
CA ILE A 490 20.70 23.95 -7.72
C ILE A 490 19.51 23.83 -6.79
N VAL A 491 18.89 22.66 -6.70
CA VAL A 491 17.76 22.41 -5.79
C VAL A 491 18.15 21.32 -4.81
N SER A 492 17.92 21.57 -3.52
CA SER A 492 17.99 20.52 -2.52
C SER A 492 16.83 20.63 -1.55
N ILE A 493 16.12 19.53 -1.34
CA ILE A 493 15.12 19.38 -0.28
C ILE A 493 15.61 18.26 0.62
N THR A 494 15.93 18.63 1.85
CA THR A 494 16.53 17.76 2.86
C THR A 494 15.76 17.87 4.16
N GLY A 495 16.17 17.10 5.17
CA GLY A 495 15.61 17.18 6.51
C GLY A 495 16.34 16.24 7.45
N ASP A 496 15.84 16.11 8.67
CA ASP A 496 16.40 15.22 9.68
C ASP A 496 15.85 13.79 9.63
N GLY A 497 15.16 13.43 8.55
CA GLY A 497 14.65 12.09 8.27
C GLY A 497 15.68 10.99 8.45
N LYS A 498 15.25 9.87 8.99
CA LYS A 498 16.07 8.69 9.29
C LYS A 498 15.99 7.68 8.15
N LYS A 499 16.92 6.74 8.18
CA LYS A 499 16.91 5.60 7.26
C LYS A 499 15.71 4.71 7.59
N VAL A 500 14.87 4.44 6.60
CA VAL A 500 13.79 3.45 6.72
C VAL A 500 14.24 2.15 6.07
N THR A 501 14.11 1.06 6.82
CA THR A 501 14.44 -0.29 6.35
C THR A 501 13.27 -1.23 6.56
N GLN A 502 13.10 -2.16 5.63
CA GLN A 502 12.18 -3.29 5.74
C GLN A 502 12.99 -4.58 5.58
N ASN A 503 12.68 -5.60 6.36
CA ASN A 503 13.29 -6.91 6.18
C ASN A 503 12.67 -7.60 4.96
N VAL A 504 13.53 -8.11 4.09
CA VAL A 504 13.13 -8.83 2.87
C VAL A 504 13.70 -10.25 2.85
N ASP A 505 13.04 -11.12 2.09
CA ASP A 505 13.50 -12.47 1.84
C ASP A 505 14.81 -12.49 1.01
N LYS A 506 15.33 -13.69 0.75
CA LYS A 506 16.55 -13.91 -0.05
C LYS A 506 16.46 -13.39 -1.51
N ASN A 507 15.25 -13.16 -2.02
CA ASN A 507 14.99 -12.66 -3.38
C ASN A 507 14.74 -11.14 -3.40
N GLY A 508 14.66 -10.49 -2.22
CA GLY A 508 14.41 -9.06 -2.10
C GLY A 508 12.93 -8.67 -1.98
N ASN A 509 12.04 -9.65 -1.82
CA ASN A 509 10.60 -9.43 -1.63
C ASN A 509 10.28 -9.16 -0.15
N PRO A 510 9.26 -8.35 0.16
CA PRO A 510 8.75 -8.21 1.53
C PRO A 510 8.50 -9.58 2.19
N ILE A 511 8.91 -9.75 3.44
CA ILE A 511 8.59 -10.97 4.19
C ILE A 511 7.07 -10.97 4.41
N LYS A 512 6.40 -11.98 3.87
CA LYS A 512 4.96 -12.13 3.99
C LYS A 512 4.55 -12.29 5.45
N ASN A 513 3.62 -11.45 5.87
CA ASN A 513 2.95 -11.53 7.17
C ASN A 513 1.52 -12.10 7.04
N ASN A 514 1.08 -12.42 5.83
CA ASN A 514 -0.26 -12.89 5.49
C ASN A 514 -0.33 -14.41 5.24
N GLU A 515 0.60 -15.18 5.82
CA GLU A 515 0.65 -16.65 5.69
C GLU A 515 0.79 -17.28 7.09
N ILE A 516 0.22 -18.47 7.28
CA ILE A 516 0.38 -19.26 8.51
C ILE A 516 1.29 -20.44 8.20
N ALA A 517 2.31 -20.64 9.02
CA ALA A 517 3.20 -21.79 8.85
C ALA A 517 2.41 -23.09 9.08
N THR A 518 2.38 -23.96 8.08
CA THR A 518 1.77 -25.29 8.18
C THR A 518 2.82 -26.39 8.16
N LYS A 519 4.04 -26.10 7.69
CA LYS A 519 5.18 -27.02 7.65
C LYS A 519 6.41 -26.45 8.35
N SER A 520 7.26 -27.34 8.84
CA SER A 520 8.51 -27.05 9.57
C SER A 520 9.50 -26.25 8.73
N ALA A 521 9.44 -26.43 7.40
CA ALA A 521 10.22 -25.66 6.44
C ALA A 521 9.79 -24.18 6.38
N ASP A 522 8.50 -23.89 6.56
CA ASP A 522 7.92 -22.55 6.49
C ASP A 522 8.35 -21.71 7.71
N ARG A 523 8.56 -22.38 8.85
CA ARG A 523 9.01 -21.77 10.11
C ARG A 523 10.50 -21.46 10.14
N GLN A 524 11.29 -21.91 9.17
CA GLN A 524 12.67 -21.44 9.04
C GLN A 524 12.61 -19.98 8.63
N GLN A 525 12.69 -19.09 9.63
CA GLN A 525 12.61 -17.65 9.41
C GLN A 525 13.51 -17.29 8.23
N PRO A 526 12.97 -16.66 7.17
CA PRO A 526 13.82 -16.14 6.12
C PRO A 526 14.87 -15.30 6.82
N SER A 527 16.15 -15.53 6.51
CA SER A 527 17.24 -14.67 6.95
C SER A 527 16.96 -13.27 6.39
N GLY A 528 16.18 -12.49 7.13
CA GLY A 528 15.69 -11.20 6.71
C GLY A 528 16.89 -10.30 6.49
N THR A 529 17.07 -9.85 5.26
CA THR A 529 18.11 -8.86 4.96
C THR A 529 17.44 -7.49 4.96
N PRO A 530 17.97 -6.48 5.65
CA PRO A 530 17.33 -5.16 5.65
C PRO A 530 17.49 -4.49 4.27
N LYS A 531 16.38 -4.29 3.55
CA LYS A 531 16.27 -3.45 2.35
C LYS A 531 16.05 -2.01 2.77
N THR A 532 16.80 -1.09 2.16
CA THR A 532 16.59 0.35 2.41
C THR A 532 15.46 0.83 1.51
N LEU A 533 14.39 1.35 2.12
CA LEU A 533 13.28 1.97 1.39
C LEU A 533 13.55 3.47 1.19
N VAL A 534 14.02 4.13 2.26
CA VAL A 534 14.37 5.55 2.26
C VAL A 534 15.71 5.77 2.94
N ASN A 535 16.57 6.60 2.34
CA ASN A 535 17.85 7.01 2.88
C ASN A 535 17.68 8.13 3.92
N ALA A 536 18.60 8.20 4.89
CA ALA A 536 18.62 9.28 5.86
C ALA A 536 18.96 10.65 5.21
N GLY A 537 18.47 11.73 5.82
CA GLY A 537 18.77 13.12 5.43
C GLY A 537 17.73 13.78 4.52
N GLY A 538 16.59 13.12 4.28
CA GLY A 538 15.48 13.70 3.54
C GLY A 538 14.39 14.29 4.45
N PRO A 539 13.36 14.91 3.85
CA PRO A 539 12.21 15.44 4.57
C PRO A 539 11.51 14.42 5.46
N VAL A 540 11.01 14.86 6.62
CA VAL A 540 10.22 14.03 7.53
C VAL A 540 8.99 14.77 8.06
N VAL A 541 7.91 14.01 8.22
CA VAL A 541 6.74 14.39 8.99
C VAL A 541 6.44 13.26 9.98
N HIS A 542 6.45 13.59 11.26
CA HIS A 542 5.99 12.72 12.33
C HIS A 542 4.79 13.39 13.01
N VAL A 543 3.68 12.69 13.10
CA VAL A 543 2.50 13.09 13.86
C VAL A 543 2.27 12.07 14.95
N SER A 544 2.04 12.52 16.17
CA SER A 544 1.63 11.70 17.30
C SER A 544 0.55 12.42 18.07
N SER A 545 -0.55 11.74 18.40
CA SER A 545 -1.58 12.31 19.28
C SER A 545 -1.32 12.00 20.77
N SER A 546 -0.31 11.18 21.08
CA SER A 546 -0.07 10.66 22.43
C SER A 546 1.13 11.29 23.13
N ALA A 547 2.08 11.85 22.38
CA ALA A 547 3.31 12.45 22.94
C ALA A 547 3.74 13.72 22.20
N SER A 548 4.36 14.65 22.94
CA SER A 548 4.96 15.87 22.39
C SER A 548 6.41 15.62 21.92
N PRO A 549 6.86 16.18 20.78
CA PRO A 549 6.08 17.04 19.88
C PRO A 549 4.98 16.26 19.16
N TYR A 550 3.74 16.77 19.21
CA TYR A 550 2.59 16.13 18.57
C TYR A 550 2.69 16.16 17.04
N VAL A 551 3.41 17.13 16.51
CA VAL A 551 3.81 17.21 15.11
C VAL A 551 5.27 17.65 15.08
N HIS A 552 6.13 16.83 14.49
CA HIS A 552 7.48 17.20 14.09
C HIS A 552 7.54 17.17 12.57
N MET A 553 7.96 18.28 11.97
CA MET A 553 8.15 18.40 10.53
C MET A 553 9.48 19.10 10.32
N ASP A 554 10.37 18.47 9.59
CA ASP A 554 11.67 19.03 9.25
C ASP A 554 11.89 18.91 7.74
N ILE A 555 11.95 20.09 7.12
CA ILE A 555 12.11 20.27 5.69
C ILE A 555 13.05 21.48 5.52
N ASP A 556 14.23 21.26 4.95
CA ASP A 556 15.17 22.30 4.54
C ASP A 556 15.20 22.31 3.01
N ALA A 557 14.49 23.30 2.43
CA ALA A 557 14.43 23.54 1.00
C ALA A 557 15.38 24.68 0.62
N ARG A 558 16.18 24.43 -0.42
CA ARG A 558 17.17 25.39 -0.94
C ARG A 558 17.12 25.48 -2.45
N PHE A 559 17.33 26.70 -2.93
CA PHE A 559 17.65 26.98 -4.32
C PHE A 559 18.95 27.77 -4.38
N LEU A 560 19.97 27.21 -5.02
CA LEU A 560 21.33 27.74 -5.01
C LEU A 560 21.79 27.97 -3.55
N ASP A 561 22.20 29.19 -3.22
CA ASP A 561 22.58 29.64 -1.87
C ASP A 561 21.42 30.32 -1.11
N VAL A 562 20.20 30.23 -1.62
CA VAL A 562 18.98 30.72 -0.95
C VAL A 562 18.39 29.60 -0.12
N VAL A 563 18.36 29.81 1.20
CA VAL A 563 17.75 28.93 2.18
C VAL A 563 16.43 29.55 2.63
N GLY A 564 15.37 28.75 2.74
CA GLY A 564 14.06 29.24 3.16
C GLY A 564 13.99 29.62 4.64
N GLU A 565 13.70 30.89 4.95
CA GLU A 565 13.37 31.32 6.33
C GLU A 565 11.92 30.97 6.74
N LYS A 566 11.04 30.77 5.75
CA LYS A 566 9.66 30.33 5.93
C LYS A 566 9.27 29.47 4.74
N ILE A 567 8.99 28.19 4.99
CA ILE A 567 8.46 27.28 3.97
C ILE A 567 6.93 27.29 4.10
N VAL A 568 6.26 27.84 3.10
CA VAL A 568 4.83 27.57 2.85
C VAL A 568 4.81 26.61 1.68
N ALA A 569 4.42 25.36 1.92
CA ALA A 569 4.36 24.33 0.90
C ALA A 569 2.91 23.99 0.60
N ASP A 570 2.50 24.17 -0.66
CA ASP A 570 1.19 23.77 -1.16
C ASP A 570 1.36 22.59 -2.12
N ILE A 571 0.57 21.53 -1.94
CA ILE A 571 0.49 20.39 -2.85
C ILE A 571 -0.80 20.56 -3.65
N GLY A 572 -0.67 20.80 -4.96
CA GLY A 572 -1.80 20.92 -5.88
C GLY A 572 -1.62 20.04 -7.11
N ASN A 573 -2.62 20.00 -7.99
CA ASN A 573 -2.63 19.10 -9.15
C ASN A 573 -1.47 19.33 -10.15
N SER A 574 -0.79 20.48 -10.06
CA SER A 574 0.32 20.89 -10.91
C SER A 574 1.71 20.65 -10.30
N GLY A 575 1.81 20.16 -9.06
CA GLY A 575 3.07 19.90 -8.37
C GLY A 575 3.12 20.42 -6.94
N VAL A 576 4.33 20.50 -6.39
CA VAL A 576 4.61 21.03 -5.04
C VAL A 576 5.22 22.42 -5.15
N THR A 577 4.58 23.43 -4.56
CA THR A 577 5.05 24.82 -4.59
C THR A 577 5.59 25.25 -3.24
N PHE A 578 6.74 25.92 -3.20
CA PHE A 578 7.29 26.56 -2.01
C PHE A 578 7.89 27.93 -2.30
N ASN A 579 7.85 28.84 -1.33
CA ASN A 579 8.36 30.21 -1.48
C ASN A 579 9.62 30.40 -0.63
N LEU A 580 10.72 30.88 -1.24
CA LEU A 580 11.97 31.18 -0.52
C LEU A 580 12.20 32.70 -0.49
N LYS A 581 12.56 33.23 0.68
CA LYS A 581 12.86 34.66 0.85
C LYS A 581 14.37 34.91 0.79
N LYS A 582 14.77 36.01 0.14
CA LYS A 582 16.17 36.45 0.10
C LYS A 582 16.23 37.98 0.12
N ASP A 583 16.68 38.55 1.22
CA ASP A 583 16.76 40.00 1.36
C ASP A 583 17.81 40.62 0.43
N GLY A 584 17.44 41.74 -0.19
CA GLY A 584 18.36 42.68 -0.85
C GLY A 584 18.84 42.30 -2.25
N LEU A 585 18.51 41.10 -2.77
CA LEU A 585 18.94 40.64 -4.09
C LEU A 585 17.78 40.56 -5.11
N ILE A 586 16.57 40.28 -4.64
CA ILE A 586 15.34 40.24 -5.46
C ILE A 586 14.44 41.40 -5.07
N THR A 587 13.61 41.86 -6.01
CA THR A 587 12.58 42.89 -5.79
C THR A 587 11.23 42.29 -5.44
N SER A 588 10.97 41.05 -5.88
CA SER A 588 9.82 40.24 -5.44
C SER A 588 9.92 39.84 -3.97
N ASP A 589 8.78 39.70 -3.28
CA ASP A 589 8.71 39.29 -1.86
C ASP A 589 9.36 37.93 -1.56
N SER A 590 9.35 37.03 -2.54
CA SER A 590 9.93 35.70 -2.48
C SER A 590 10.19 35.17 -3.89
N ILE A 591 11.08 34.19 -3.98
CA ILE A 591 11.22 33.33 -5.15
C ILE A 591 10.17 32.22 -5.04
N SER A 592 9.29 32.12 -6.02
CA SER A 592 8.29 31.05 -6.08
C SER A 592 8.89 29.84 -6.79
N PHE A 593 8.91 28.69 -6.12
CA PHE A 593 9.36 27.43 -6.69
C PHE A 593 8.19 26.51 -6.90
N THR A 594 8.13 25.88 -8.07
CA THR A 594 7.17 24.81 -8.36
C THR A 594 7.92 23.59 -8.89
N MET A 595 7.80 22.49 -8.18
CA MET A 595 8.39 21.21 -8.54
C MET A 595 7.31 20.32 -9.16
N LYS A 596 7.43 20.04 -10.45
CA LYS A 596 6.43 19.26 -11.21
C LYS A 596 6.74 17.76 -11.23
N SER A 597 8.04 17.43 -11.19
CA SER A 597 8.57 16.07 -11.05
C SER A 597 10.01 16.11 -10.56
N TRP A 598 10.62 14.94 -10.33
CA TRP A 598 12.05 14.86 -10.02
C TRP A 598 12.97 15.35 -11.15
N GLU A 599 12.47 15.45 -12.39
CA GLU A 599 13.25 15.94 -13.54
C GLU A 599 13.00 17.41 -13.87
N HIS A 600 11.97 18.04 -13.27
CA HIS A 600 11.48 19.34 -13.72
C HIS A 600 11.08 20.25 -12.56
N CYS A 601 11.83 21.34 -12.39
CA CYS A 601 11.56 22.38 -11.41
C CYS A 601 11.53 23.76 -12.08
N GLU A 602 10.61 24.60 -11.66
CA GLU A 602 10.44 25.99 -12.12
C GLU A 602 10.62 26.94 -10.94
N ALA A 603 11.26 28.08 -11.19
CA ALA A 603 11.51 29.12 -10.21
C ALA A 603 11.25 30.50 -10.83
N SER A 604 10.42 31.31 -10.19
CA SER A 604 10.06 32.65 -10.68
C SER A 604 10.44 33.70 -9.65
N PHE A 605 11.15 34.74 -10.10
CA PHE A 605 11.50 35.89 -9.26
C PHE A 605 11.73 37.14 -10.09
N THR A 606 11.64 38.30 -9.44
CA THR A 606 12.01 39.57 -10.04
C THR A 606 13.22 40.19 -9.35
N PHE A 607 14.06 40.89 -10.10
CA PHE A 607 15.19 41.62 -9.54
C PHE A 607 15.43 42.93 -10.29
N GLY A 608 15.99 43.91 -9.58
CA GLY A 608 16.35 45.20 -10.14
C GLY A 608 17.74 45.18 -10.77
N ILE A 609 17.88 45.82 -11.93
CA ILE A 609 19.15 46.17 -12.54
C ILE A 609 19.34 47.68 -12.42
N ASP A 610 20.53 48.08 -12.00
CA ASP A 610 21.02 49.46 -12.04
C ASP A 610 22.47 49.41 -12.55
N LYS A 611 22.64 49.58 -13.87
CA LYS A 611 23.95 49.42 -14.53
C LYS A 611 24.21 50.50 -15.56
N GLU A 612 25.48 50.91 -15.60
CA GLU A 612 26.03 51.72 -16.69
C GLU A 612 26.60 50.80 -17.77
N ILE A 613 25.98 50.83 -18.95
CA ILE A 613 26.39 50.02 -20.10
C ILE A 613 27.22 50.89 -21.04
N PRO A 614 28.51 50.56 -21.28
CA PRO A 614 29.35 51.32 -22.18
C PRO A 614 28.88 51.14 -23.63
N LEU A 615 28.78 52.27 -24.34
CA LEU A 615 28.34 52.35 -25.74
C LEU A 615 29.55 52.34 -26.70
N PRO A 616 29.37 52.02 -28.00
CA PRO A 616 30.46 52.05 -28.98
C PRO A 616 30.94 53.47 -29.35
N PHE A 617 30.39 54.49 -28.70
CA PHE A 617 30.75 55.90 -28.81
C PHE A 617 30.85 56.50 -27.39
N THR A 618 31.33 57.73 -27.27
CA THR A 618 31.45 58.41 -25.96
C THR A 618 30.09 58.50 -25.26
N GLY A 619 29.96 57.87 -24.10
CA GLY A 619 28.75 57.89 -23.28
C GLY A 619 28.47 56.52 -22.64
N ASN A 620 27.64 56.51 -21.60
CA ASN A 620 27.14 55.28 -20.99
C ASN A 620 25.61 55.30 -20.97
N LEU A 621 25.01 54.16 -21.26
CA LEU A 621 23.59 53.93 -21.10
C LEU A 621 23.31 53.53 -19.65
N HIS A 622 22.56 54.34 -18.93
CA HIS A 622 22.10 54.01 -17.59
C HIS A 622 20.83 53.14 -17.71
N LEU A 623 21.00 51.83 -17.51
CA LEU A 623 19.90 50.88 -17.47
C LEU A 623 19.43 50.71 -16.03
N GLN A 624 18.28 51.30 -15.73
CA GLN A 624 17.56 51.08 -14.48
C GLN A 624 16.19 50.45 -14.78
N THR A 625 16.05 49.16 -14.50
CA THR A 625 14.81 48.42 -14.81
C THR A 625 14.61 47.23 -13.88
N GLU A 626 13.38 46.74 -13.80
CA GLU A 626 13.06 45.47 -13.15
C GLU A 626 13.03 44.37 -14.21
N VAL A 627 13.58 43.21 -13.85
CA VAL A 627 13.64 42.03 -14.69
C VAL A 627 12.78 40.94 -14.06
N GLU A 628 11.81 40.46 -14.83
CA GLU A 628 11.05 39.25 -14.53
C GLU A 628 11.77 38.05 -15.14
N THR A 629 12.04 37.04 -14.30
CA THR A 629 12.76 35.85 -14.72
C THR A 629 12.03 34.59 -14.28
N ASP A 630 11.75 33.74 -15.25
CA ASP A 630 11.35 32.36 -15.02
C ASP A 630 12.54 31.45 -15.33
N VAL A 631 12.94 30.66 -14.35
CA VAL A 631 14.06 29.72 -14.45
C VAL A 631 13.51 28.31 -14.39
N THR A 632 13.73 27.56 -15.46
CA THR A 632 13.42 26.14 -15.51
C THR A 632 14.71 25.35 -15.32
N VAL A 633 14.72 24.47 -14.33
CA VAL A 633 15.78 23.49 -14.08
C VAL A 633 15.28 22.12 -14.56
N GLN A 634 15.92 21.59 -15.59
CA GLN A 634 15.61 20.27 -16.14
C GLN A 634 16.75 19.30 -15.87
N TYR A 635 16.42 18.08 -15.46
CA TYR A 635 17.36 16.98 -15.36
C TYR A 635 16.98 15.91 -16.37
N LYS A 636 17.80 15.73 -17.41
CA LYS A 636 17.53 14.74 -18.46
C LYS A 636 18.80 13.98 -18.82
N SER A 637 18.70 12.65 -18.85
CA SER A 637 19.81 11.77 -19.25
C SER A 637 21.11 12.06 -18.49
N ASN A 638 21.01 12.26 -17.17
CA ASN A 638 22.15 12.56 -16.29
C ASN A 638 22.84 13.91 -16.55
N THR A 639 22.14 14.85 -17.20
CA THR A 639 22.60 16.21 -17.47
C THR A 639 21.59 17.20 -16.90
N VAL A 640 22.07 18.18 -16.15
CA VAL A 640 21.25 19.32 -15.68
C VAL A 640 21.26 20.38 -16.78
N ALA A 641 20.15 21.06 -17.01
CA ALA A 641 20.07 22.27 -17.83
C ALA A 641 19.31 23.34 -17.05
N ILE A 642 19.83 24.57 -17.05
CA ILE A 642 19.14 25.74 -16.51
C ILE A 642 18.70 26.57 -17.70
N ILE A 643 17.41 26.81 -17.85
CA ILE A 643 16.86 27.64 -18.92
C ILE A 643 16.23 28.86 -18.25
N ALA A 644 16.65 30.06 -18.64
CA ALA A 644 16.04 31.29 -18.16
C ALA A 644 15.25 31.97 -19.28
N ASP A 645 14.00 32.26 -18.99
CA ASP A 645 13.13 33.16 -19.73
C ASP A 645 13.18 34.53 -19.06
N ILE A 646 13.61 35.54 -19.81
CA ILE A 646 13.97 36.85 -19.27
C ILE A 646 13.11 37.91 -19.92
N GLN A 647 12.44 38.71 -19.11
CA GLN A 647 11.61 39.82 -19.55
C GLN A 647 11.96 41.09 -18.80
N PHE A 648 12.09 42.21 -19.52
CA PHE A 648 12.38 43.50 -18.90
C PHE A 648 11.79 44.65 -19.71
N LEU A 649 11.59 45.79 -19.06
CA LEU A 649 11.16 47.02 -19.72
C LEU A 649 12.36 47.88 -20.10
N PHE A 650 12.35 48.40 -21.32
CA PHE A 650 13.29 49.42 -21.78
C PHE A 650 12.54 50.41 -22.69
N GLU A 651 12.63 51.71 -22.39
CA GLU A 651 11.88 52.76 -23.09
C GLU A 651 10.35 52.57 -23.12
N GLY A 652 9.80 51.94 -22.08
CA GLY A 652 8.36 51.63 -22.02
C GLY A 652 7.93 50.49 -22.95
N LEU A 653 8.88 49.80 -23.59
CA LEU A 653 8.64 48.59 -24.37
C LEU A 653 9.11 47.36 -23.58
N GLN A 654 8.33 46.29 -23.65
CA GLN A 654 8.68 45.00 -23.06
C GLN A 654 9.55 44.21 -24.03
N TYR A 655 10.72 43.80 -23.55
CA TYR A 655 11.65 42.95 -24.27
C TYR A 655 11.64 41.57 -23.64
N THR A 656 11.41 40.55 -24.46
CA THR A 656 11.52 39.13 -24.08
C THR A 656 12.75 38.54 -24.77
N LEU A 657 13.69 38.03 -23.99
CA LEU A 657 14.85 37.33 -24.54
C LEU A 657 14.47 35.90 -24.88
N ALA A 658 15.09 35.35 -25.93
CA ALA A 658 14.98 33.92 -26.22
C ALA A 658 15.53 33.11 -25.04
N SER A 659 14.81 32.05 -24.67
CA SER A 659 15.18 31.11 -23.62
C SER A 659 16.64 30.71 -23.77
N THR A 660 17.44 31.01 -22.75
CA THR A 660 18.90 30.81 -22.82
C THR A 660 19.32 29.75 -21.82
N GLU A 661 20.10 28.78 -22.29
CA GLU A 661 20.74 27.83 -21.40
C GLU A 661 21.86 28.52 -20.61
N ILE A 662 21.77 28.43 -19.30
CA ILE A 662 22.71 29.01 -18.35
C ILE A 662 23.62 27.90 -17.84
N ASP A 663 24.93 28.16 -17.80
CA ASP A 663 25.91 27.15 -17.33
C ASP A 663 25.61 26.70 -15.89
N VAL A 664 25.55 25.38 -15.76
CA VAL A 664 25.06 24.60 -14.62
C VAL A 664 25.92 24.65 -13.38
N ASN A 665 27.15 25.15 -13.47
CA ASN A 665 28.07 25.23 -12.33
C ASN A 665 27.78 26.43 -11.40
N ILE A 666 26.63 27.09 -11.55
CA ILE A 666 26.22 28.19 -10.69
C ILE A 666 25.79 27.65 -9.33
N LEU A 667 26.39 28.21 -8.28
CA LEU A 667 26.10 27.84 -6.89
C LEU A 667 25.36 28.94 -6.12
N LYS A 668 25.31 30.17 -6.65
CA LYS A 668 24.75 31.35 -5.98
C LYS A 668 23.75 32.07 -6.87
N LEU A 669 22.69 32.60 -6.27
CA LEU A 669 21.70 33.41 -6.97
C LEU A 669 22.33 34.67 -7.58
N SER A 670 23.33 35.26 -6.92
CA SER A 670 24.06 36.43 -7.46
C SER A 670 24.78 36.13 -8.78
N ASP A 671 25.31 34.91 -8.93
CA ASP A 671 26.05 34.50 -10.13
C ASP A 671 25.08 34.22 -11.28
N LEU A 672 23.89 33.68 -10.96
CA LEU A 672 22.78 33.53 -11.91
C LEU A 672 22.33 34.91 -12.43
N ILE A 673 22.02 35.83 -11.52
CA ILE A 673 21.65 37.21 -11.85
C ILE A 673 22.75 37.87 -12.69
N SER A 674 24.02 37.75 -12.30
CA SER A 674 25.13 38.34 -13.06
C SER A 674 25.20 37.81 -14.51
N LYS A 675 24.93 36.52 -14.75
CA LYS A 675 24.88 35.97 -16.11
C LYS A 675 23.68 36.49 -16.91
N ILE A 676 22.51 36.63 -16.27
CA ILE A 676 21.33 37.24 -16.88
C ILE A 676 21.60 38.70 -17.24
N GLU A 677 22.17 39.48 -16.32
CA GLU A 677 22.56 40.87 -16.55
C GLU A 677 23.53 41.00 -17.73
N ASN A 678 24.57 40.15 -17.80
CA ASN A 678 25.52 40.16 -18.92
C ASN A 678 24.83 39.81 -20.26
N LYS A 679 23.81 38.94 -20.24
CA LYS A 679 23.02 38.59 -21.42
C LYS A 679 22.10 39.75 -21.85
N ILE A 680 21.50 40.45 -20.90
CA ILE A 680 20.74 41.69 -21.16
C ILE A 680 21.67 42.75 -21.75
N GLU A 681 22.83 42.97 -21.14
CA GLU A 681 23.85 43.91 -21.64
C GLU A 681 24.26 43.58 -23.08
N SER A 682 24.56 42.30 -23.36
CA SER A 682 24.88 41.86 -24.72
C SER A 682 23.72 42.05 -25.69
N THR A 683 22.48 41.79 -25.26
CA THR A 683 21.30 41.99 -26.10
C THR A 683 21.09 43.47 -26.41
N ILE A 684 21.19 44.34 -25.41
CA ILE A 684 21.09 45.79 -25.59
C ILE A 684 22.17 46.30 -26.54
N LYS A 685 23.43 45.86 -26.37
CA LYS A 685 24.52 46.18 -27.31
C LYS A 685 24.21 45.70 -28.74
N ASN A 686 23.60 44.53 -28.89
CA ASN A 686 23.18 44.01 -30.20
C ASN A 686 21.93 44.70 -30.76
N LEU A 687 21.01 45.21 -29.95
CA LEU A 687 19.87 45.99 -30.44
C LEU A 687 20.33 47.30 -31.08
N PHE A 688 21.38 47.92 -30.54
CA PHE A 688 22.04 49.05 -31.20
C PHE A 688 22.69 48.63 -32.53
N GLY A 689 23.15 47.38 -32.62
CA GLY A 689 23.42 46.58 -33.84
C GLY A 689 22.70 47.04 -35.07
N ASP A 690 21.41 46.76 -35.02
CA ASP A 690 20.54 46.82 -36.17
C ASP A 690 20.18 48.26 -36.52
N LEU A 691 20.22 49.17 -35.53
CA LEU A 691 20.00 50.61 -35.70
C LEU A 691 21.19 51.33 -36.35
N TRP A 692 22.38 50.72 -36.42
CA TRP A 692 23.57 51.35 -37.04
C TRP A 692 23.47 51.56 -38.56
N ASN A 693 22.42 51.06 -39.22
CA ASN A 693 22.25 51.19 -40.67
C ASN A 693 21.71 52.56 -41.12
N ASP A 694 21.09 53.35 -40.23
CA ASP A 694 20.66 54.73 -40.49
C ASP A 694 21.22 55.66 -39.40
N GLY A 695 22.32 56.35 -39.74
CA GLY A 695 23.01 57.24 -38.81
C GLY A 695 22.14 58.40 -38.29
N LYS A 696 21.12 58.84 -39.06
CA LYS A 696 20.26 59.97 -38.68
C LYS A 696 19.14 59.54 -37.75
N GLU A 697 18.52 58.39 -38.01
CA GLU A 697 17.56 57.79 -37.08
C GLU A 697 18.23 57.46 -35.74
N LEU A 698 19.42 56.85 -35.78
CA LEU A 698 20.20 56.55 -34.59
C LEU A 698 20.57 57.81 -33.80
N ALA A 699 21.04 58.87 -34.48
CA ALA A 699 21.36 60.15 -33.85
C ALA A 699 20.13 60.78 -33.17
N THR A 700 18.94 60.65 -33.79
CA THR A 700 17.69 61.17 -33.23
C THR A 700 17.32 60.43 -31.93
N LYS A 701 17.43 59.10 -31.92
CA LYS A 701 17.21 58.29 -30.71
C LYS A 701 18.23 58.62 -29.62
N VAL A 702 19.52 58.61 -29.93
CA VAL A 702 20.60 58.92 -28.97
C VAL A 702 20.46 60.33 -28.41
N GLY A 703 20.16 61.33 -29.24
CA GLY A 703 19.91 62.68 -28.76
C GLY A 703 18.68 62.78 -27.85
N THR A 704 17.63 62.00 -28.12
CA THR A 704 16.47 61.89 -27.21
C THR A 704 16.87 61.29 -25.87
N TRP A 705 17.68 60.23 -25.86
CA TRP A 705 18.13 59.57 -24.64
C TRP A 705 19.07 60.43 -23.80
N VAL A 706 19.97 61.18 -24.44
CA VAL A 706 20.80 62.18 -23.75
C VAL A 706 19.92 63.23 -23.10
N LYS A 707 18.91 63.73 -23.80
CA LYS A 707 17.96 64.72 -23.26
C LYS A 707 17.14 64.19 -22.09
N SER A 708 16.84 62.89 -22.09
CA SER A 708 16.09 62.20 -21.02
C SER A 708 16.99 61.64 -19.90
N ASN A 709 18.29 61.94 -19.88
CA ASN A 709 19.28 61.38 -18.94
C ASN A 709 19.40 59.85 -18.95
N ILE A 710 18.98 59.19 -20.03
CA ILE A 710 19.16 57.74 -20.25
C ILE A 710 20.62 57.47 -20.68
N ILE A 711 21.20 58.36 -21.49
CA ILE A 711 22.64 58.37 -21.78
C ILE A 711 23.31 59.50 -21.01
N THR A 712 24.35 59.16 -20.27
CA THR A 712 25.17 60.11 -19.51
C THR A 712 26.60 60.18 -20.06
N GLY A 713 27.37 61.18 -19.63
CA GLY A 713 28.78 61.35 -20.01
C GLY A 713 29.03 61.99 -21.39
N ILE A 714 27.98 62.49 -22.06
CA ILE A 714 28.10 63.26 -23.31
C ILE A 714 28.12 64.75 -22.98
N ASN A 715 29.26 65.40 -23.24
CA ASN A 715 29.42 66.85 -23.06
C ASN A 715 29.12 67.65 -24.34
N ASP A 716 29.34 67.05 -25.51
CA ASP A 716 29.05 67.64 -26.82
C ASP A 716 28.41 66.60 -27.74
N LEU A 717 27.11 66.77 -27.98
CA LEU A 717 26.32 65.83 -28.78
C LEU A 717 26.65 65.92 -30.28
N MET A 718 27.05 67.09 -30.80
CA MET A 718 27.45 67.20 -32.21
C MET A 718 28.75 66.46 -32.48
N ALA A 719 29.69 66.47 -31.54
CA ALA A 719 30.92 65.69 -31.65
C ALA A 719 30.61 64.20 -31.76
N VAL A 720 29.66 63.69 -30.97
CA VAL A 720 29.21 62.30 -31.04
C VAL A 720 28.56 61.98 -32.40
N PHE A 721 27.70 62.87 -32.92
CA PHE A 721 27.03 62.67 -34.22
C PHE A 721 27.98 62.70 -35.42
N LYS A 722 29.10 63.42 -35.33
CA LYS A 722 30.11 63.49 -36.40
C LYS A 722 30.86 62.17 -36.57
N ASP A 723 31.16 61.49 -35.48
CA ASP A 723 32.00 60.30 -35.47
C ASP A 723 31.20 59.02 -35.73
N SER A 724 31.92 57.92 -35.97
CA SER A 724 31.33 56.58 -36.07
C SER A 724 30.65 56.19 -34.74
N PRO A 725 29.45 55.59 -34.75
CA PRO A 725 28.75 55.00 -35.90
C PRO A 725 27.83 55.95 -36.70
N PHE A 726 27.61 57.18 -36.24
CA PHE A 726 26.59 58.09 -36.80
C PHE A 726 27.00 58.72 -38.13
N ASN A 727 28.27 59.16 -38.24
CA ASN A 727 28.87 59.73 -39.44
C ASN A 727 28.04 60.86 -40.10
N LEU A 728 27.36 61.69 -39.30
CA LEU A 728 26.52 62.77 -39.82
C LEU A 728 27.36 63.96 -40.29
N ASN A 729 26.92 64.58 -41.38
CA ASN A 729 27.44 65.88 -41.82
C ASN A 729 26.85 67.03 -40.96
N ALA A 730 27.43 68.23 -41.08
CA ALA A 730 27.05 69.40 -40.29
C ALA A 730 25.55 69.74 -40.38
N LYS A 731 24.97 69.63 -41.58
CA LYS A 731 23.54 69.91 -41.80
C LYS A 731 22.64 68.89 -41.12
N ASP A 732 22.92 67.60 -41.28
CA ASP A 732 22.11 66.54 -40.69
C ASP A 732 22.21 66.53 -39.16
N SER A 733 23.40 66.80 -38.59
CA SER A 733 23.55 66.96 -37.14
C SER A 733 22.76 68.15 -36.60
N ALA A 734 22.81 69.31 -37.29
CA ALA A 734 22.01 70.48 -36.91
C ALA A 734 20.50 70.21 -37.03
N ASP A 735 20.08 69.44 -38.04
CA ASP A 735 18.69 69.05 -38.26
C ASP A 735 18.16 68.17 -37.12
N VAL A 736 18.93 67.14 -36.74
CA VAL A 736 18.61 66.28 -35.59
C VAL A 736 18.50 67.13 -34.32
N MET A 737 19.51 67.97 -34.04
CA MET A 737 19.48 68.81 -32.83
C MET A 737 18.31 69.78 -32.81
N ASN A 738 17.98 70.42 -33.93
CA ASN A 738 16.83 71.32 -34.01
C ASN A 738 15.51 70.56 -33.81
N SER A 739 15.37 69.37 -34.42
CA SER A 739 14.17 68.53 -34.27
C SER A 739 13.95 68.06 -32.83
N LEU A 740 15.04 67.84 -32.08
CA LEU A 740 15.03 67.50 -30.66
C LEU A 740 14.84 68.72 -29.75
N GLY A 741 14.83 69.93 -30.30
CA GLY A 741 14.62 71.18 -29.57
C GLY A 741 15.84 71.66 -28.78
N TYR A 742 17.06 71.35 -29.23
CA TYR A 742 18.28 71.99 -28.69
C TYR A 742 18.33 73.47 -29.08
N GLY A 743 18.91 74.30 -28.21
CA GLY A 743 19.03 75.74 -28.42
C GLY A 743 19.89 76.12 -29.63
N ALA A 744 19.55 77.21 -30.29
CA ALA A 744 20.28 77.72 -31.47
C ALA A 744 21.75 78.08 -31.16
N ASP A 745 22.04 78.44 -29.92
CA ASP A 745 23.39 78.66 -29.39
C ASP A 745 24.21 77.38 -29.33
N VAL A 746 23.62 76.27 -28.88
CA VAL A 746 24.27 74.95 -28.87
C VAL A 746 24.53 74.50 -30.31
N ILE A 747 23.55 74.68 -31.20
CA ILE A 747 23.68 74.32 -32.62
C ILE A 747 24.78 75.13 -33.30
N ALA A 748 24.79 76.46 -33.14
CA ALA A 748 25.80 77.33 -33.74
C ALA A 748 27.21 77.04 -33.20
N THR A 749 27.32 76.75 -31.89
CA THR A 749 28.59 76.39 -31.25
C THR A 749 29.13 75.07 -31.80
N GLY A 750 28.28 74.05 -31.93
CA GLY A 750 28.69 72.77 -32.51
C GLY A 750 29.08 72.89 -33.99
N LEU A 751 28.33 73.65 -34.80
CA LEU A 751 28.70 73.91 -36.20
C LEU A 751 30.09 74.55 -36.31
N LYS A 752 30.40 75.51 -35.43
CA LYS A 752 31.71 76.17 -35.37
C LYS A 752 32.82 75.25 -34.84
N ASP A 753 32.63 74.69 -33.65
CA ASP A 753 33.71 74.06 -32.90
C ASP A 753 33.92 72.58 -33.32
N VAL A 754 32.87 71.87 -33.74
CA VAL A 754 32.93 70.46 -34.16
C VAL A 754 33.13 70.33 -35.68
N TYR A 755 32.35 71.07 -36.46
CA TYR A 755 32.40 70.97 -37.93
C TYR A 755 33.32 72.01 -38.59
N GLY A 756 33.75 73.04 -37.85
CA GLY A 756 34.63 74.08 -38.40
C GLY A 756 33.93 74.99 -39.40
N GLU A 757 32.60 75.06 -39.36
CA GLU A 757 31.82 75.87 -40.29
C GLU A 757 32.14 77.36 -40.13
N SER A 758 32.07 78.09 -41.24
CA SER A 758 32.12 79.55 -41.18
C SER A 758 30.79 80.09 -40.65
N MET A 759 30.77 81.33 -40.13
CA MET A 759 29.53 81.94 -39.63
C MET A 759 28.44 82.03 -40.72
N ASN A 760 28.83 82.27 -41.97
CA ASN A 760 27.90 82.31 -43.10
C ASN A 760 27.32 80.92 -43.39
N ASP A 761 28.17 79.89 -43.40
CA ASP A 761 27.74 78.51 -43.66
C ASP A 761 26.87 77.99 -42.49
N ALA A 762 27.23 78.31 -41.25
CA ALA A 762 26.42 78.01 -40.08
C ALA A 762 25.04 78.68 -40.15
N ALA A 763 24.96 79.96 -40.56
CA ALA A 763 23.69 80.65 -40.77
C ALA A 763 22.83 79.98 -41.85
N VAL A 764 23.45 79.55 -42.96
CA VAL A 764 22.78 78.83 -44.06
C VAL A 764 22.25 77.47 -43.57
N ILE A 765 23.06 76.72 -42.83
CA ILE A 765 22.67 75.43 -42.26
C ILE A 765 21.52 75.60 -41.28
N MET A 766 21.63 76.53 -40.32
CA MET A 766 20.60 76.82 -39.32
C MET A 766 19.26 77.18 -39.98
N LYS A 767 19.29 77.99 -41.05
CA LYS A 767 18.07 78.27 -41.83
C LYS A 767 17.53 77.05 -42.54
N GLY A 768 18.43 76.29 -43.16
CA GLY A 768 18.10 75.09 -43.91
C GLY A 768 17.52 73.97 -43.05
N VAL A 769 17.67 74.02 -41.73
CA VAL A 769 17.06 73.08 -40.77
C VAL A 769 15.91 73.69 -39.97
N GLY A 770 15.51 74.93 -40.30
CA GLY A 770 14.32 75.58 -39.74
C GLY A 770 14.53 76.34 -38.43
N VAL A 771 15.77 76.70 -38.06
CA VAL A 771 16.00 77.61 -36.92
C VAL A 771 15.52 79.01 -37.30
N ALA A 772 14.73 79.63 -36.44
CA ALA A 772 14.20 80.98 -36.65
C ALA A 772 15.32 82.04 -36.72
N GLY A 773 15.11 83.13 -37.46
CA GLY A 773 16.14 84.15 -37.70
C GLY A 773 16.59 84.87 -36.42
N ASP A 774 15.66 85.16 -35.51
CA ASP A 774 15.95 85.75 -34.21
C ASP A 774 16.80 84.83 -33.32
N ALA A 775 16.46 83.53 -33.28
CA ALA A 775 17.24 82.51 -32.58
C ALA A 775 18.63 82.31 -33.20
N THR A 776 18.73 82.39 -34.54
CA THR A 776 20.00 82.28 -35.27
C THR A 776 20.95 83.43 -34.95
N VAL A 777 20.44 84.67 -34.88
CA VAL A 777 21.23 85.83 -34.43
C VAL A 777 21.82 85.60 -33.05
N LYS A 778 21.02 85.11 -32.09
CA LYS A 778 21.51 84.78 -30.75
C LYS A 778 22.57 83.68 -30.78
N GLY A 779 22.33 82.62 -31.54
CA GLY A 779 23.24 81.49 -31.63
C GLY A 779 24.58 81.87 -32.23
N LEU A 780 24.58 82.60 -33.35
CA LEU A 780 25.81 83.09 -33.98
C LEU A 780 26.56 84.09 -33.08
N SER A 781 25.84 84.98 -32.39
CA SER A 781 26.43 85.90 -31.41
C SER A 781 27.17 85.15 -30.30
N SER A 782 26.53 84.12 -29.74
CA SER A 782 27.12 83.26 -28.70
C SER A 782 28.35 82.49 -29.20
N ALA A 783 28.22 81.82 -30.35
CA ALA A 783 29.25 80.89 -30.84
C ALA A 783 30.49 81.60 -31.43
N TYR A 784 30.27 82.67 -32.22
CA TYR A 784 31.34 83.31 -33.00
C TYR A 784 31.88 84.60 -32.37
N ASN A 785 31.24 85.14 -31.33
CA ASN A 785 31.63 86.40 -30.68
C ASN A 785 31.90 87.53 -31.69
N ALA A 786 31.01 87.66 -32.68
CA ALA A 786 31.18 88.55 -33.81
C ALA A 786 30.43 89.87 -33.64
N SER A 787 30.79 90.87 -34.43
CA SER A 787 30.10 92.16 -34.41
C SER A 787 28.66 92.05 -34.95
N THR A 788 27.80 92.96 -34.52
CA THR A 788 26.41 93.09 -35.03
C THR A 788 26.37 93.16 -36.56
N GLN A 789 27.33 93.88 -37.17
CA GLN A 789 27.46 93.97 -38.63
C GLN A 789 27.71 92.60 -39.27
N ALA A 790 28.69 91.83 -38.76
CA ALA A 790 29.05 90.52 -39.32
C ALA A 790 27.92 89.49 -39.15
N ILE A 791 27.20 89.52 -38.03
CA ILE A 791 26.05 88.63 -37.80
C ILE A 791 24.88 89.00 -38.72
N ALA A 792 24.61 90.29 -38.92
CA ALA A 792 23.59 90.75 -39.85
C ALA A 792 23.91 90.31 -41.29
N GLU A 793 25.17 90.44 -41.71
CA GLU A 793 25.66 89.99 -43.02
C GLU A 793 25.50 88.48 -43.19
N ALA A 794 25.88 87.66 -42.20
CA ALA A 794 25.71 86.22 -42.24
C ALA A 794 24.23 85.80 -42.32
N CYS A 795 23.35 86.46 -41.56
CA CYS A 795 21.92 86.19 -41.61
C CYS A 795 21.30 86.61 -42.95
N HIS A 796 21.73 87.74 -43.50
CA HIS A 796 21.32 88.17 -44.84
C HIS A 796 21.81 87.22 -45.92
N TYR A 797 23.05 86.74 -45.81
CA TYR A 797 23.63 85.75 -46.71
C TYR A 797 22.85 84.44 -46.71
N ALA A 798 22.42 83.96 -45.53
CA ALA A 798 21.49 82.84 -45.40
C ALA A 798 20.06 83.17 -45.90
N GLY A 799 19.73 84.45 -46.04
CA GLY A 799 18.45 84.97 -46.55
C GLY A 799 17.36 85.13 -45.48
N TYR A 800 17.71 85.30 -44.21
CA TYR A 800 16.74 85.65 -43.16
C TYR A 800 16.14 87.03 -43.39
N GLY A 801 14.88 87.21 -42.99
CA GLY A 801 14.19 88.48 -43.10
C GLY A 801 14.78 89.52 -42.14
N VAL A 802 14.77 90.80 -42.57
CA VAL A 802 15.26 91.92 -41.76
C VAL A 802 14.56 92.02 -40.41
N ASP A 803 13.25 91.73 -40.34
CA ASP A 803 12.46 91.82 -39.12
C ASP A 803 12.88 90.75 -38.08
N GLU A 804 13.18 89.53 -38.54
CA GLU A 804 13.65 88.43 -37.69
C GLU A 804 15.03 88.72 -37.11
N VAL A 805 15.94 89.26 -37.94
CA VAL A 805 17.30 89.62 -37.52
C VAL A 805 17.28 90.80 -36.55
N ALA A 806 16.46 91.82 -36.83
CA ALA A 806 16.26 92.96 -35.95
C ALA A 806 15.75 92.54 -34.56
N LYS A 807 14.77 91.62 -34.54
CA LYS A 807 14.22 91.04 -33.31
C LYS A 807 15.28 90.28 -32.52
N GLY A 808 16.09 89.44 -33.18
CA GLY A 808 17.18 88.71 -32.54
C GLY A 808 18.19 89.62 -31.83
N PHE A 809 18.58 90.73 -32.47
CA PHE A 809 19.47 91.70 -31.82
C PHE A 809 18.82 92.46 -30.67
N ASN A 810 17.51 92.74 -30.75
CA ASN A 810 16.79 93.41 -29.66
C ASN A 810 16.75 92.51 -28.43
N GLU A 811 16.52 91.21 -28.63
CA GLU A 811 16.52 90.22 -27.56
C GLU A 811 17.92 89.99 -26.96
N LEU A 812 19.00 90.33 -27.70
CA LEU A 812 20.37 90.41 -27.16
C LEU A 812 20.65 91.72 -26.40
N GLY A 813 19.73 92.69 -26.42
CA GLY A 813 19.91 94.01 -25.81
C GLY A 813 20.89 94.92 -26.56
N THR A 814 21.08 94.69 -27.87
CA THR A 814 21.98 95.50 -28.68
C THR A 814 21.38 96.90 -28.89
N ALA A 815 22.19 97.96 -28.87
CA ALA A 815 21.69 99.33 -29.01
C ALA A 815 21.06 99.61 -30.39
N THR A 816 19.98 100.40 -30.43
CA THR A 816 19.18 100.70 -31.62
C THR A 816 19.99 101.30 -32.76
N ASP A 817 20.99 102.13 -32.46
CA ASP A 817 21.86 102.75 -33.45
C ASP A 817 22.80 101.74 -34.11
N VAL A 818 23.42 100.88 -33.31
CA VAL A 818 24.31 99.80 -33.78
C VAL A 818 23.55 98.82 -34.68
N VAL A 819 22.34 98.41 -34.28
CA VAL A 819 21.51 97.49 -35.06
C VAL A 819 20.93 98.16 -36.29
N GLY A 820 20.44 99.39 -36.15
CA GLY A 820 19.91 100.16 -37.26
C GLY A 820 20.94 100.36 -38.36
N ASP A 821 22.17 100.76 -38.01
CA ASP A 821 23.25 100.94 -38.98
C ASP A 821 23.60 99.61 -39.68
N ALA A 822 23.66 98.52 -38.92
CA ALA A 822 23.96 97.20 -39.47
C ALA A 822 22.89 96.71 -40.45
N LEU A 823 21.61 96.85 -40.10
CA LEU A 823 20.50 96.45 -40.97
C LEU A 823 20.39 97.34 -42.20
N LYS A 824 20.55 98.66 -42.05
CA LYS A 824 20.54 99.62 -43.15
C LYS A 824 21.61 99.26 -44.18
N SER A 825 22.84 99.04 -43.73
CA SER A 825 23.98 98.72 -44.60
C SER A 825 23.79 97.37 -45.28
N THR A 826 23.42 96.34 -44.51
CA THR A 826 23.38 94.96 -44.99
C THR A 826 22.19 94.68 -45.92
N TYR A 827 21.00 95.17 -45.57
CA TYR A 827 19.76 94.92 -46.31
C TYR A 827 19.40 96.04 -47.29
N ASN A 828 20.24 97.08 -47.41
CA ASN A 828 20.00 98.27 -48.24
C ASN A 828 18.61 98.88 -48.02
N LEU A 829 18.23 99.05 -46.76
CA LEU A 829 16.87 99.45 -46.38
C LEU A 829 16.62 100.93 -46.68
N SER A 830 15.41 101.23 -47.14
CA SER A 830 14.89 102.60 -47.11
C SER A 830 14.67 103.05 -45.66
N LYS A 831 14.55 104.36 -45.44
CA LYS A 831 14.24 104.93 -44.12
C LYS A 831 13.01 104.25 -43.49
N ASP A 832 11.91 104.19 -44.25
CA ASP A 832 10.65 103.63 -43.75
C ASP A 832 10.75 102.13 -43.47
N ALA A 833 11.49 101.37 -44.29
CA ALA A 833 11.70 99.93 -44.06
C ALA A 833 12.55 99.68 -42.82
N ALA A 834 13.61 100.47 -42.59
CA ALA A 834 14.44 100.36 -41.40
C ALA A 834 13.69 100.77 -40.11
N GLU A 835 12.89 101.85 -40.16
CA GLU A 835 12.03 102.24 -39.03
C GLU A 835 11.02 101.15 -38.68
N SER A 836 10.37 100.58 -39.70
CA SER A 836 9.39 99.51 -39.51
C SER A 836 10.03 98.27 -38.93
N ALA A 837 11.20 97.84 -39.43
CA ALA A 837 11.89 96.65 -38.92
C ALA A 837 12.29 96.80 -37.45
N LEU A 838 12.87 97.96 -37.07
CA LEU A 838 13.26 98.21 -35.67
C LEU A 838 12.06 98.34 -34.74
N LYS A 839 10.97 99.01 -35.17
CA LYS A 839 9.75 99.11 -34.38
C LYS A 839 9.09 97.74 -34.18
N GLN A 840 9.02 96.93 -35.23
CA GLN A 840 8.48 95.56 -35.16
C GLN A 840 9.33 94.63 -34.29
N ALA A 841 10.65 94.82 -34.30
CA ALA A 841 11.58 94.11 -33.42
C ALA A 841 11.42 94.47 -31.93
N GLY A 842 10.70 95.55 -31.60
CA GLY A 842 10.42 95.98 -30.24
C GLY A 842 11.35 97.07 -29.70
N TYR A 843 12.12 97.77 -30.56
CA TYR A 843 12.92 98.91 -30.12
C TYR A 843 12.05 100.11 -29.76
N ALA A 844 12.49 100.88 -28.76
CA ALA A 844 11.79 102.07 -28.31
C ALA A 844 11.65 103.12 -29.42
N ALA A 845 10.43 103.64 -29.60
CA ALA A 845 10.08 104.49 -30.75
C ALA A 845 10.89 105.80 -30.80
N ASP A 846 11.28 106.34 -29.65
CA ASP A 846 12.15 107.52 -29.50
C ASP A 846 13.59 107.22 -29.93
N ALA A 847 14.14 106.07 -29.52
CA ALA A 847 15.46 105.61 -29.95
C ALA A 847 15.51 105.35 -31.47
N VAL A 848 14.47 104.73 -32.04
CA VAL A 848 14.37 104.50 -33.50
C VAL A 848 14.31 105.84 -34.25
N SER A 849 13.49 106.79 -33.78
CA SER A 849 13.34 108.11 -34.42
C SER A 849 14.61 108.96 -34.35
N SER A 850 15.33 108.88 -33.23
CA SER A 850 16.62 109.55 -33.03
C SER A 850 17.66 109.00 -34.01
N TRP A 851 17.80 107.68 -34.08
CA TRP A 851 18.71 107.03 -35.01
C TRP A 851 18.36 107.35 -36.47
N THR A 852 17.10 107.22 -36.91
CA THR A 852 16.75 107.46 -38.33
C THR A 852 16.95 108.89 -38.79
N SER A 853 16.72 109.86 -37.90
CA SER A 853 17.01 111.28 -38.16
C SER A 853 18.50 111.53 -38.39
N SER A 854 19.37 110.75 -37.74
CA SER A 854 20.82 110.83 -37.91
C SER A 854 21.33 110.03 -39.11
N ALA A 855 20.87 108.79 -39.28
CA ALA A 855 21.38 107.84 -40.27
C ALA A 855 20.88 108.10 -41.70
N PHE A 856 19.70 108.74 -41.88
CA PHE A 856 19.12 109.04 -43.19
C PHE A 856 19.09 110.54 -43.52
N LYS A 857 20.02 111.32 -42.96
CA LYS A 857 20.15 112.74 -43.29
C LYS A 857 20.19 112.95 -44.81
N THR A 858 19.10 113.48 -45.35
CA THR A 858 19.02 113.94 -46.74
C THR A 858 19.87 115.20 -46.85
N VAL A 859 20.47 115.43 -48.03
CA VAL A 859 21.23 116.63 -48.42
C VAL A 859 20.47 117.96 -48.18
N SER A 860 19.18 117.88 -47.80
CA SER A 860 18.28 118.95 -47.37
C SER A 860 18.88 119.98 -46.41
N GLU A 861 19.68 119.61 -45.39
CA GLU A 861 20.28 120.61 -44.49
C GLU A 861 21.42 121.42 -45.14
N THR A 862 22.19 120.79 -46.03
CA THR A 862 23.22 121.49 -46.83
C THR A 862 22.57 122.35 -47.91
N ALA A 863 21.48 121.88 -48.54
CA ALA A 863 20.71 122.66 -49.51
C ALA A 863 20.01 123.87 -48.88
N LYS A 864 19.49 123.77 -47.64
CA LYS A 864 18.94 124.92 -46.90
C LYS A 864 20.00 125.97 -46.55
N LYS A 865 21.25 125.57 -46.27
CA LYS A 865 22.36 126.52 -46.10
C LYS A 865 22.72 127.23 -47.41
N VAL A 866 22.74 126.52 -48.54
CA VAL A 866 23.04 127.12 -49.86
C VAL A 866 21.92 128.07 -50.32
N VAL A 867 20.65 127.74 -50.08
CA VAL A 867 19.51 128.65 -50.37
C VAL A 867 19.52 129.87 -49.45
N HIS A 868 19.91 129.73 -48.17
CA HIS A 868 20.07 130.87 -47.26
C HIS A 868 21.11 131.89 -47.75
N TYR A 869 22.21 131.46 -48.39
CA TYR A 869 23.22 132.35 -48.96
C TYR A 869 22.88 132.90 -50.37
N LEU A 870 21.81 132.39 -51.02
CA LEU A 870 21.37 132.80 -52.37
C LEU A 870 20.03 133.57 -52.37
N ASP A 871 19.47 133.88 -51.19
CA ASP A 871 18.27 134.70 -51.04
C ASP A 871 18.61 136.21 -51.15
N PRO A 872 18.14 136.92 -52.21
CA PRO A 872 18.44 138.34 -52.41
C PRO A 872 17.82 139.27 -51.35
N SER A 873 16.91 138.78 -50.50
CA SER A 873 16.33 139.57 -49.41
C SER A 873 17.29 139.76 -48.21
N HIS A 874 18.44 139.08 -48.23
CA HIS A 874 19.50 139.18 -47.23
C HIS A 874 20.79 139.84 -47.77
N TRP A 875 20.74 140.48 -48.95
CA TRP A 875 21.83 141.29 -49.53
C TRP A 875 21.53 142.78 -49.46
#